data_AF-A0A859DSU8-F1
#
_entry.id   AF-A0A859DSU8-F1
#
_cell.length_a   1.000
_cell.length_b   1.000
_cell.length_c   1.000
_cell.angle_alpha   90.00
_cell.angle_beta   90.00
_cell.angle_gamma   90.00
#
_symmetry.space_group_name_H-M   'P 1'
#
loop_
_entity.id
_entity.type
_entity.pdbx_description
1 polymer ?
#
loop_
_entity_poly.entity_id
_entity_poly.type
_entity_poly.pdbx_seq_one_letter_code
_entity_poly.pdbx_strand_id
1 'polypeptide(L)'
;MAEKIKSEIIRIDLTDASYKDSHAFIEPTYINFLFGNNGTGKSTIAKAIKSGAGVTYAPGRTQADYLPLVYNQEFIDDNFHSYRNLKGVFTLNAKNAETQRQIDEVTEERSNVKKRLTEATDKRVKTETAKDKLHKDFLKECWERGKAIREEFPATMSGKGRSDPFVREIMKHAPADMDLEELRRLYESAYSETAKHYQRFNTVADSTGIDTVEGKDILVRSIVNSADTELAGFLRDIGATEWMRQGHDAYSHDANGRCPYCGIELPADFEQTFIASFDNRYQDNLRLLSEFQVRYKKSANDLFVPLQTMPSELYPKIDLKSYTDKLAVLKAAIQSNIEAIKTKIDNPASTVTLMETRPILEELSDIIDGFNKMIDANNAVVAAGPTKRTECADAVFSLLAFMLRDVITAYRKEDADKQAELDALDTEISTYNTALGEIKTQLKTLRGKTVETDTAKDSINQMLRDSGMRGFSLQPKAGADNVYEVRRPDGTIADNLSEGEKNFIAFLYFYHLVHGSDSAEGEIREKIVVIDDPVSSMDSGSLFIVSTLVRQMIEICRNNADNRNKTAEGNFIKQIFILTHNAYFHREVSYSYVTKYDYVSFYLIRKIGTKSTIRMCDDVNPKVPTERMNINPVKNSYAALWDEYKELKSAVPLMNVIRRILEYYFLQLCGYEGSKLRQVILVQGKAEGRFKDAAGNDDEEKFQLASAMLAYINASTIGMSDGKDFVEDCLNADECRNIFEMIFDAMEQKQHYDMMMGNQ
;
A
#
# COMPACT_ATOMS: atom_id res chain seq x y z
N MET A 1 -11.87 34.70 11.50
CA MET A 1 -12.17 35.09 10.11
C MET A 1 -12.77 33.87 9.44
N ALA A 2 -13.92 34.00 8.79
CA ALA A 2 -14.53 32.87 8.09
C ALA A 2 -13.67 32.51 6.86
N GLU A 3 -13.17 31.28 6.80
CA GLU A 3 -12.49 30.76 5.62
C GLU A 3 -13.51 30.56 4.48
N LYS A 4 -13.12 30.88 3.24
CA LYS A 4 -13.95 30.62 2.07
C LYS A 4 -14.19 29.10 1.92
N ILE A 5 -15.40 28.74 1.49
CA ILE A 5 -15.81 27.36 1.24
C ILE A 5 -15.06 26.83 0.01
N LYS A 6 -14.22 25.82 0.23
CA LYS A 6 -13.49 25.15 -0.84
C LYS A 6 -14.42 24.25 -1.66
N SER A 7 -14.11 24.12 -2.95
CA SER A 7 -14.82 23.26 -3.91
C SER A 7 -13.95 22.03 -4.25
N GLU A 8 -14.11 21.45 -5.45
CA GLU A 8 -13.47 20.21 -5.86
C GLU A 8 -11.95 20.35 -6.05
N ILE A 9 -11.50 21.36 -6.80
CA ILE A 9 -10.09 21.76 -6.81
C ILE A 9 -9.89 22.68 -5.61
N ILE A 10 -8.94 22.32 -4.74
CA ILE A 10 -8.63 23.07 -3.52
C ILE A 10 -7.36 23.91 -3.65
N ARG A 11 -6.48 23.57 -4.61
CA ARG A 11 -5.24 24.30 -4.87
C ARG A 11 -4.75 24.08 -6.30
N ILE A 12 -4.21 25.12 -6.92
CA ILE A 12 -3.53 25.07 -8.23
C ILE A 12 -2.16 25.74 -8.07
N ASP A 13 -1.09 24.96 -8.17
CA ASP A 13 0.28 25.45 -8.16
C ASP A 13 0.78 25.66 -9.60
N LEU A 14 1.19 26.89 -9.93
CA LEU A 14 1.56 27.27 -11.29
C LEU A 14 3.09 27.34 -11.43
N THR A 15 3.66 26.42 -12.21
CA THR A 15 5.11 26.31 -12.44
C THR A 15 5.53 26.54 -13.88
N ASP A 16 4.58 26.68 -14.80
CA ASP A 16 4.82 26.72 -16.25
C ASP A 16 4.81 28.13 -16.84
N ALA A 17 5.42 28.26 -18.02
CA ALA A 17 5.46 29.48 -18.83
C ALA A 17 5.90 30.72 -18.01
N SER A 18 5.05 31.76 -17.93
CA SER A 18 5.37 32.98 -17.21
C SER A 18 5.27 32.85 -15.68
N TYR A 19 4.81 31.72 -15.13
CA TYR A 19 4.79 31.47 -13.68
C TYR A 19 6.03 30.74 -13.17
N LYS A 20 6.97 30.38 -14.05
CA LYS A 20 8.22 29.74 -13.65
C LYS A 20 8.98 30.60 -12.62
N ASP A 21 9.37 29.98 -11.52
CA ASP A 21 10.07 30.62 -10.39
C ASP A 21 9.32 31.83 -9.78
N SER A 22 7.98 31.83 -9.87
CA SER A 22 7.11 32.84 -9.25
C SER A 22 6.47 32.36 -7.94
N HIS A 23 6.46 31.03 -7.69
CA HIS A 23 5.72 30.38 -6.61
C HIS A 23 4.24 30.79 -6.55
N ALA A 24 3.65 31.17 -7.69
CA ALA A 24 2.25 31.56 -7.75
C ALA A 24 1.33 30.34 -7.58
N PHE A 25 0.32 30.49 -6.74
CA PHE A 25 -0.72 29.49 -6.54
C PHE A 25 -2.09 30.15 -6.44
N ILE A 26 -3.13 29.35 -6.62
CA ILE A 26 -4.54 29.73 -6.47
C ILE A 26 -5.18 28.75 -5.49
N GLU A 27 -5.94 29.27 -4.53
CA GLU A 27 -6.83 28.47 -3.67
C GLU A 27 -8.28 28.79 -4.05
N PRO A 28 -8.81 28.11 -5.08
CA PRO A 28 -10.08 28.48 -5.66
C PRO A 28 -11.27 28.05 -4.80
N THR A 29 -12.40 28.70 -5.04
CA THR A 29 -13.73 28.36 -4.49
C THR A 29 -14.61 27.79 -5.59
N TYR A 30 -15.94 27.77 -5.40
CA TYR A 30 -16.88 27.31 -6.43
C TYR A 30 -16.83 28.19 -7.68
N ILE A 31 -16.80 29.51 -7.51
CA ILE A 31 -16.85 30.48 -8.62
C ILE A 31 -15.62 31.37 -8.56
N ASN A 32 -14.81 31.38 -9.62
CA ASN A 32 -13.53 32.07 -9.64
C ASN A 32 -13.46 33.04 -10.82
N PHE A 33 -13.40 34.35 -10.53
CA PHE A 33 -13.20 35.40 -11.51
C PHE A 33 -11.72 35.81 -11.54
N LEU A 34 -11.08 35.70 -12.69
CA LEU A 34 -9.68 36.05 -12.89
C LEU A 34 -9.58 37.14 -13.95
N PHE A 35 -9.06 38.30 -13.55
CA PHE A 35 -8.83 39.43 -14.47
C PHE A 35 -7.34 39.62 -14.72
N GLY A 36 -6.96 39.84 -15.98
CA GLY A 36 -5.57 40.20 -16.31
C GLY A 36 -5.40 40.55 -17.78
N ASN A 37 -4.46 41.45 -18.05
CA ASN A 37 -4.14 41.93 -19.40
C ASN A 37 -3.72 40.78 -20.34
N ASN A 38 -3.65 41.07 -21.63
CA ASN A 38 -3.14 40.10 -22.61
C ASN A 38 -1.68 39.73 -22.31
N GLY A 39 -1.35 38.45 -22.44
CA GLY A 39 0.00 37.93 -22.20
C GLY A 39 0.42 37.77 -20.72
N THR A 40 -0.52 37.89 -19.76
CA THR A 40 -0.23 37.74 -18.32
C THR A 40 -0.27 36.30 -17.80
N GLY A 41 -0.60 35.31 -18.63
CA GLY A 41 -0.59 33.88 -18.25
C GLY A 41 -1.96 33.28 -17.90
N LYS A 42 -3.08 33.90 -18.30
CA LYS A 42 -4.44 33.35 -18.12
C LYS A 42 -4.58 31.93 -18.69
N SER A 43 -4.19 31.76 -19.96
CA SER A 43 -4.29 30.46 -20.64
C SER A 43 -3.43 29.35 -20.02
N THR A 44 -2.37 29.70 -19.28
CA THR A 44 -1.57 28.71 -18.52
C THR A 44 -2.39 28.10 -17.38
N ILE A 45 -3.23 28.90 -16.72
CA ILE A 45 -4.14 28.43 -15.66
C ILE A 45 -5.18 27.48 -16.27
N ALA A 46 -5.77 27.87 -17.40
CA ALA A 46 -6.74 27.04 -18.10
C ALA A 46 -6.15 25.69 -18.54
N LYS A 47 -4.89 25.69 -19.02
CA LYS A 47 -4.17 24.46 -19.38
C LYS A 47 -3.86 23.57 -18.17
N ALA A 48 -3.45 24.15 -17.04
CA ALA A 48 -3.20 23.40 -15.80
C ALA A 48 -4.47 22.66 -15.33
N ILE A 49 -5.63 23.31 -15.40
CA ILE A 49 -6.91 22.69 -15.04
C ILE A 49 -7.29 21.58 -16.05
N LYS A 50 -7.10 21.80 -17.35
CA LYS A 50 -7.38 20.78 -18.39
C LYS A 50 -6.51 19.53 -18.21
N SER A 51 -5.22 19.71 -17.96
CA SER A 51 -4.25 18.60 -17.85
C SER A 51 -4.21 17.96 -16.45
N GLY A 52 -4.64 18.67 -15.41
CA GLY A 52 -4.49 18.25 -14.01
C GLY A 52 -3.10 18.50 -13.43
N ALA A 53 -2.18 19.10 -14.20
CA ALA A 53 -0.82 19.39 -13.76
C ALA A 53 -0.82 20.49 -12.69
N GLY A 54 -0.21 20.21 -11.52
CA GLY A 54 -0.17 21.15 -10.40
C GLY A 54 -1.52 21.36 -9.70
N VAL A 55 -2.53 20.52 -9.97
CA VAL A 55 -3.87 20.63 -9.40
C VAL A 55 -4.03 19.66 -8.22
N THR A 56 -4.45 20.18 -7.07
CA THR A 56 -4.82 19.39 -5.90
C THR A 56 -6.34 19.36 -5.75
N TYR A 57 -6.90 18.16 -5.69
CA TYR A 57 -8.34 17.92 -5.48
C TYR A 57 -8.66 17.71 -4.00
N ALA A 58 -9.94 17.86 -3.64
CA ALA A 58 -10.44 17.55 -2.31
C ALA A 58 -10.17 16.08 -1.90
N PRO A 59 -10.07 15.76 -0.59
CA PRO A 59 -9.79 14.41 -0.13
C PRO A 59 -10.74 13.37 -0.73
N GLY A 60 -10.19 12.29 -1.29
CA GLY A 60 -10.96 11.22 -1.92
C GLY A 60 -11.46 11.53 -3.33
N ARG A 61 -11.05 12.65 -3.93
CA ARG A 61 -11.39 13.04 -5.30
C ARG A 61 -10.15 13.12 -6.17
N THR A 62 -10.33 12.88 -7.46
CA THR A 62 -9.29 12.89 -8.48
C THR A 62 -9.79 13.53 -9.76
N GLN A 63 -8.89 13.84 -10.70
CA GLN A 63 -9.27 14.35 -12.01
C GLN A 63 -10.24 13.41 -12.76
N ALA A 64 -10.15 12.09 -12.55
CA ALA A 64 -11.02 11.12 -13.23
C ALA A 64 -12.50 11.22 -12.84
N ASP A 65 -12.79 11.80 -11.67
CA ASP A 65 -14.16 12.00 -11.18
C ASP A 65 -14.91 13.10 -11.93
N TYR A 66 -14.18 13.99 -12.62
CA TYR A 66 -14.74 15.17 -13.29
C TYR A 66 -14.44 15.18 -14.79
N LEU A 67 -15.29 15.87 -15.53
CA LEU A 67 -15.04 16.27 -16.90
C LEU A 67 -14.55 17.72 -16.93
N PRO A 68 -13.26 17.97 -17.21
CA PRO A 68 -12.76 19.32 -17.42
C PRO A 68 -13.18 19.82 -18.81
N LEU A 69 -13.98 20.90 -18.85
CA LEU A 69 -14.36 21.59 -20.09
C LEU A 69 -13.72 22.97 -20.13
N VAL A 70 -12.85 23.20 -21.11
CA VAL A 70 -12.10 24.45 -21.24
C VAL A 70 -12.41 25.11 -22.58
N TYR A 71 -13.03 26.29 -22.52
CA TYR A 71 -13.17 27.17 -23.67
C TYR A 71 -11.92 28.04 -23.78
N ASN A 72 -11.15 27.84 -24.85
CA ASN A 72 -9.95 28.61 -25.19
C ASN A 72 -9.68 28.52 -26.71
N GLN A 73 -8.60 29.14 -27.18
CA GLN A 73 -8.23 29.07 -28.61
C GLN A 73 -8.04 27.65 -29.13
N GLU A 74 -7.45 26.76 -28.32
CA GLU A 74 -7.26 25.34 -28.66
C GLU A 74 -8.60 24.63 -28.89
N PHE A 75 -9.60 24.88 -28.03
CA PHE A 75 -10.95 24.34 -28.22
C PHE A 75 -11.60 24.85 -29.52
N ILE A 76 -11.47 26.14 -29.81
CA ILE A 76 -12.00 26.75 -31.03
C ILE A 76 -11.35 26.12 -32.26
N ASP A 77 -10.03 25.95 -32.25
CA ASP A 77 -9.29 25.36 -33.36
C ASP A 77 -9.63 23.88 -33.52
N ASP A 78 -9.61 23.09 -32.45
CA ASP A 78 -9.92 21.65 -32.48
C ASP A 78 -11.31 21.33 -33.04
N ASN A 79 -12.31 22.18 -32.75
CA ASN A 79 -13.70 21.93 -33.15
C ASN A 79 -14.11 22.68 -34.42
N PHE A 80 -13.48 23.82 -34.74
CA PHE A 80 -13.89 24.70 -35.85
C PHE A 80 -12.78 24.94 -36.89
N HIS A 81 -11.73 24.12 -36.94
CA HIS A 81 -10.72 24.16 -38.01
C HIS A 81 -11.28 23.87 -39.41
N SER A 82 -12.33 23.03 -39.49
CA SER A 82 -13.09 22.81 -40.72
C SER A 82 -14.59 22.85 -40.41
N TYR A 83 -15.32 23.80 -40.97
CA TYR A 83 -16.77 24.04 -40.76
C TYR A 83 -17.69 22.90 -41.26
N ARG A 84 -17.08 21.74 -41.52
CA ARG A 84 -17.63 20.60 -42.26
C ARG A 84 -17.84 19.38 -41.37
N ASN A 85 -17.38 19.39 -40.12
CA ASN A 85 -17.37 18.21 -39.24
C ASN A 85 -17.62 18.56 -37.77
N LEU A 86 -18.60 19.41 -37.47
CA LEU A 86 -18.98 19.69 -36.09
C LEU A 86 -19.65 18.45 -35.49
N LYS A 87 -19.06 17.87 -34.46
CA LYS A 87 -19.71 16.74 -33.78
C LYS A 87 -21.01 17.22 -33.14
N GLY A 88 -22.04 16.40 -33.17
CA GLY A 88 -23.30 16.67 -32.52
C GLY A 88 -23.11 16.73 -31.01
N VAL A 89 -23.73 17.73 -30.38
CA VAL A 89 -23.72 17.84 -28.93
C VAL A 89 -24.94 17.13 -28.38
N PHE A 90 -24.71 16.14 -27.53
CA PHE A 90 -25.75 15.39 -26.85
C PHE A 90 -26.38 16.25 -25.73
N THR A 91 -27.33 17.11 -26.09
CA THR A 91 -28.00 17.98 -25.10
C THR A 91 -29.18 17.27 -24.44
N LEU A 92 -29.40 17.58 -23.16
CA LEU A 92 -30.55 17.11 -22.41
C LEU A 92 -31.78 17.91 -22.87
N ASN A 93 -32.76 17.22 -23.47
CA ASN A 93 -34.03 17.82 -23.83
C ASN A 93 -34.91 17.93 -22.58
N ALA A 94 -35.16 19.16 -22.12
CA ALA A 94 -36.01 19.47 -20.97
C ALA A 94 -37.51 19.18 -21.20
N LYS A 95 -37.92 18.72 -22.39
CA LYS A 95 -39.34 18.51 -22.71
C LYS A 95 -40.03 17.40 -21.90
N ASN A 96 -39.29 16.55 -21.19
CA ASN A 96 -39.85 15.48 -20.39
C ASN A 96 -39.58 15.69 -18.89
N ALA A 97 -40.27 16.67 -18.29
CA ALA A 97 -40.15 17.05 -16.87
C ALA A 97 -40.28 15.84 -15.91
N GLU A 98 -41.10 14.85 -16.29
CA GLU A 98 -41.27 13.60 -15.55
C GLU A 98 -39.98 12.76 -15.53
N THR A 99 -39.33 12.58 -16.68
CA THR A 99 -38.04 11.85 -16.76
C THR A 99 -36.94 12.57 -15.98
N GLN A 100 -36.93 13.91 -15.99
CA GLN A 100 -35.95 14.69 -15.24
C GLN A 100 -36.15 14.53 -13.73
N ARG A 101 -37.40 14.55 -13.25
CA ARG A 101 -37.72 14.29 -11.85
C ARG A 101 -37.25 12.91 -11.40
N GLN A 102 -37.48 11.87 -12.21
CA GLN A 102 -37.00 10.52 -11.93
C GLN A 102 -35.47 10.44 -11.87
N ILE A 103 -34.76 11.17 -12.73
CA ILE A 103 -33.29 11.24 -12.69
C ILE A 103 -32.81 11.88 -11.39
N ASP A 104 -33.47 12.95 -10.94
CA ASP A 104 -33.11 13.65 -9.70
C ASP A 104 -33.33 12.75 -8.47
N GLU A 105 -34.49 12.08 -8.39
CA GLU A 105 -34.82 11.12 -7.30
C GLU A 105 -33.80 9.97 -7.22
N VAL A 106 -33.48 9.32 -8.35
CA VAL A 106 -32.49 8.23 -8.41
C VAL A 106 -31.07 8.73 -8.12
N THR A 107 -30.75 9.98 -8.47
CA THR A 107 -29.44 10.58 -8.17
C THR A 107 -29.29 10.88 -6.67
N GLU A 108 -30.36 11.34 -6.03
CA GLU A 108 -30.41 11.53 -4.57
C GLU A 108 -30.26 10.19 -3.83
N GLU A 109 -30.96 9.15 -4.29
CA GLU A 109 -30.81 7.79 -3.78
C GLU A 109 -29.36 7.30 -3.90
N ARG A 110 -28.71 7.52 -5.06
CA ARG A 110 -27.29 7.20 -5.26
C ARG A 110 -26.40 7.85 -4.21
N SER A 111 -26.65 9.12 -3.89
CA SER A 111 -25.90 9.86 -2.88
C SER A 111 -26.06 9.24 -1.49
N ASN A 112 -27.29 8.91 -1.12
CA ASN A 112 -27.61 8.29 0.17
C ASN A 112 -26.97 6.90 0.31
N VAL A 113 -27.03 6.05 -0.72
CA VAL A 113 -26.39 4.72 -0.71
C VAL A 113 -24.87 4.84 -0.62
N LYS A 114 -24.25 5.78 -1.35
CA LYS A 114 -22.80 6.04 -1.24
C LYS A 114 -22.39 6.44 0.17
N LYS A 115 -23.16 7.32 0.82
CA LYS A 115 -22.88 7.74 2.20
C LYS A 115 -22.91 6.54 3.16
N ARG A 116 -23.94 5.70 3.07
CA ARG A 116 -24.08 4.49 3.90
C ARG A 116 -22.95 3.48 3.65
N LEU A 117 -22.53 3.33 2.39
CA LEU A 117 -21.38 2.50 2.02
C LEU A 117 -20.08 2.98 2.70
N THR A 118 -19.82 4.29 2.68
CA THR A 118 -18.66 4.86 3.37
C THR A 118 -18.72 4.61 4.88
N GLU A 119 -19.87 4.87 5.51
CA GLU A 119 -20.06 4.64 6.95
C GLU A 119 -19.84 3.17 7.35
N ALA A 120 -20.38 2.23 6.56
CA ALA A 120 -20.19 0.79 6.78
C ALA A 120 -18.73 0.36 6.59
N THR A 121 -18.05 0.89 5.57
CA THR A 121 -16.63 0.61 5.30
C THR A 121 -15.74 1.12 6.44
N ASP A 122 -15.98 2.35 6.92
CA ASP A 122 -15.24 2.92 8.05
C ASP A 122 -15.45 2.10 9.33
N LYS A 123 -16.69 1.65 9.58
CA LYS A 123 -17.01 0.81 10.73
C LYS A 123 -16.33 -0.56 10.64
N ARG A 124 -16.26 -1.16 9.46
CA ARG A 124 -15.56 -2.42 9.21
C ARG A 124 -14.08 -2.31 9.54
N VAL A 125 -13.39 -1.28 9.05
CA VAL A 125 -11.96 -1.04 9.32
C VAL A 125 -11.69 -0.87 10.82
N LYS A 126 -12.56 -0.13 11.53
CA LYS A 126 -12.46 0.04 12.99
C LYS A 126 -12.64 -1.28 13.73
N THR A 127 -13.58 -2.11 13.29
CA THR A 127 -13.88 -3.42 13.91
C THR A 127 -12.73 -4.41 13.70
N GLU A 128 -12.17 -4.46 12.49
CA GLU A 128 -10.99 -5.26 12.16
C GLU A 128 -9.80 -4.89 13.05
N THR A 129 -9.51 -3.58 13.15
CA THR A 129 -8.43 -3.07 14.00
C THR A 129 -8.64 -3.44 15.47
N ALA A 130 -9.89 -3.41 15.96
CA ALA A 130 -10.22 -3.81 17.31
C ALA A 130 -10.08 -5.33 17.54
N LYS A 131 -10.38 -6.17 16.53
CA LYS A 131 -10.19 -7.62 16.58
C LYS A 131 -8.70 -8.00 16.60
N ASP A 132 -7.89 -7.35 15.77
CA ASP A 132 -6.42 -7.52 15.80
C ASP A 132 -5.82 -7.15 17.15
N LYS A 133 -6.30 -6.05 17.75
CA LYS A 133 -5.87 -5.63 19.09
C LYS A 133 -6.27 -6.65 20.15
N LEU A 134 -7.52 -7.13 20.12
CA LEU A 134 -8.01 -8.17 21.02
C LEU A 134 -7.12 -9.41 20.97
N HIS A 135 -6.74 -9.88 19.78
CA HIS A 135 -5.86 -11.04 19.63
C HIS A 135 -4.47 -10.79 20.23
N LYS A 136 -3.87 -9.62 20.00
CA LYS A 136 -2.57 -9.26 20.58
C LYS A 136 -2.62 -9.18 22.11
N ASP A 137 -3.67 -8.59 22.66
CA ASP A 137 -3.87 -8.46 24.10
C ASP A 137 -4.08 -9.86 24.74
N PHE A 138 -4.84 -10.74 24.10
CA PHE A 138 -5.02 -12.14 24.51
C PHE A 138 -3.69 -12.90 24.55
N LEU A 139 -2.87 -12.80 23.50
CA LEU A 139 -1.56 -13.44 23.46
C LEU A 139 -0.64 -12.96 24.58
N LYS A 140 -0.65 -11.65 24.83
CA LYS A 140 0.14 -11.02 25.91
C LYS A 140 -0.33 -11.51 27.28
N GLU A 141 -1.62 -11.53 27.53
CA GLU A 141 -2.19 -11.96 28.82
C GLU A 141 -1.86 -13.41 29.13
N CYS A 142 -2.04 -14.32 28.17
CA CYS A 142 -1.66 -15.73 28.33
C CYS A 142 -0.16 -15.89 28.58
N TRP A 143 0.68 -15.11 27.89
CA TRP A 143 2.14 -15.15 28.06
C TRP A 143 2.58 -14.74 29.47
N GLU A 144 1.99 -13.68 30.01
CA GLU A 144 2.28 -13.18 31.36
C GLU A 144 1.76 -14.14 32.45
N ARG A 145 0.51 -14.60 32.34
CA ARG A 145 -0.09 -15.53 33.31
C ARG A 145 0.56 -16.91 33.32
N GLY A 146 1.07 -17.36 32.18
CA GLY A 146 1.81 -18.63 32.06
C GLY A 146 3.28 -18.57 32.49
N LYS A 147 3.80 -17.40 32.90
CA LYS A 147 5.23 -17.19 33.15
C LYS A 147 5.82 -18.17 34.18
N ALA A 148 5.17 -18.34 35.32
CA ALA A 148 5.68 -19.21 36.39
C ALA A 148 5.89 -20.66 35.91
N ILE A 149 4.88 -21.23 35.23
CA ILE A 149 4.96 -22.59 34.68
C ILE A 149 6.03 -22.70 33.60
N ARG A 150 6.18 -21.69 32.73
CA ARG A 150 7.24 -21.68 31.70
C ARG A 150 8.64 -21.65 32.30
N GLU A 151 8.84 -20.90 33.38
CA GLU A 151 10.13 -20.81 34.10
C GLU A 151 10.44 -22.09 34.88
N GLU A 152 9.41 -22.75 35.41
CA GLU A 152 9.53 -23.98 36.18
C GLU A 152 9.76 -25.23 35.33
N PHE A 153 9.16 -25.30 34.12
CA PHE A 153 9.28 -26.45 33.22
C PHE A 153 9.88 -26.09 31.84
N PRO A 154 11.08 -25.49 31.77
CA PRO A 154 11.62 -24.86 30.56
C PRO A 154 11.85 -25.83 29.39
N ALA A 155 12.18 -27.10 29.66
CA ALA A 155 12.44 -28.09 28.60
C ALA A 155 11.19 -28.47 27.79
N THR A 156 9.99 -28.19 28.32
CA THR A 156 8.72 -28.39 27.59
C THR A 156 8.43 -27.26 26.58
N MET A 157 9.18 -26.16 26.64
CA MET A 157 8.94 -24.93 25.86
C MET A 157 9.70 -24.87 24.53
N SER A 158 10.37 -25.96 24.13
CA SER A 158 11.09 -26.03 22.86
C SER A 158 10.17 -25.72 21.67
N GLY A 159 10.57 -24.76 20.82
CA GLY A 159 9.76 -24.26 19.70
C GLY A 159 8.61 -23.32 20.08
N LYS A 160 8.41 -23.03 21.38
CA LYS A 160 7.28 -22.27 21.93
C LYS A 160 7.72 -21.01 22.69
N GLY A 161 8.91 -20.49 22.39
CA GLY A 161 9.54 -19.33 23.06
C GLY A 161 8.96 -17.96 22.71
N ARG A 162 7.81 -17.89 22.04
CA ARG A 162 7.08 -16.66 21.71
C ARG A 162 5.60 -16.83 22.06
N SER A 163 4.90 -15.72 22.30
CA SER A 163 3.51 -15.73 22.75
C SER A 163 2.56 -16.49 21.80
N ASP A 164 2.64 -16.26 20.49
CA ASP A 164 1.73 -16.94 19.53
C ASP A 164 1.89 -18.47 19.50
N PRO A 165 3.09 -19.05 19.25
CA PRO A 165 3.27 -20.51 19.30
C PRO A 165 2.91 -21.13 20.66
N PHE A 166 3.17 -20.41 21.76
CA PHE A 166 2.84 -20.86 23.11
C PHE A 166 1.34 -20.99 23.32
N VAL A 167 0.58 -19.92 23.02
CA VAL A 167 -0.87 -19.91 23.19
C VAL A 167 -1.57 -20.86 22.21
N ARG A 168 -1.07 -20.94 20.97
CA ARG A 168 -1.55 -21.91 19.98
C ARG A 168 -1.40 -23.34 20.47
N GLU A 169 -0.30 -23.65 21.14
CA GLU A 169 -0.11 -24.96 21.74
C GLU A 169 -1.10 -25.19 22.88
N ILE A 170 -1.22 -24.26 23.83
CA ILE A 170 -2.18 -24.37 24.94
C ILE A 170 -3.60 -24.69 24.42
N MET A 171 -4.02 -24.05 23.33
CA MET A 171 -5.35 -24.26 22.75
C MET A 171 -5.59 -25.65 22.14
N LYS A 172 -4.55 -26.47 21.94
CA LYS A 172 -4.69 -27.87 21.50
C LYS A 172 -4.98 -28.84 22.64
N HIS A 173 -4.71 -28.44 23.87
CA HIS A 173 -4.80 -29.30 25.05
C HIS A 173 -6.12 -29.11 25.78
N ALA A 174 -6.65 -30.19 26.34
CA ALA A 174 -7.82 -30.13 27.19
C ALA A 174 -7.42 -29.58 28.57
N PRO A 175 -8.18 -28.64 29.15
CA PRO A 175 -7.95 -28.16 30.51
C PRO A 175 -7.98 -29.33 31.52
N ALA A 176 -6.87 -29.58 32.19
CA ALA A 176 -6.79 -30.55 33.28
C ALA A 176 -6.00 -29.96 34.45
N ASP A 177 -6.54 -30.10 35.65
CA ASP A 177 -5.83 -29.73 36.87
C ASP A 177 -4.85 -30.84 37.25
N MET A 178 -3.67 -30.46 37.72
CA MET A 178 -2.62 -31.39 38.16
C MET A 178 -1.85 -30.78 39.32
N ASP A 179 -1.56 -31.61 40.31
CA ASP A 179 -0.73 -31.20 41.44
C ASP A 179 0.70 -30.85 40.96
N LEU A 180 1.20 -29.69 41.38
CA LEU A 180 2.51 -29.19 40.94
C LEU A 180 3.67 -30.07 41.41
N GLU A 181 3.57 -30.73 42.58
CA GLU A 181 4.61 -31.65 43.05
C GLU A 181 4.63 -32.95 42.24
N GLU A 182 3.46 -33.45 41.84
CA GLU A 182 3.35 -34.59 40.93
C GLU A 182 3.96 -34.24 39.55
N LEU A 183 3.68 -33.05 39.03
CA LEU A 183 4.23 -32.58 37.76
C LEU A 183 5.76 -32.37 37.83
N ARG A 184 6.29 -31.85 38.95
CA ARG A 184 7.74 -31.76 39.20
C ARG A 184 8.42 -33.12 39.12
N ARG A 185 7.86 -34.13 39.78
CA ARG A 185 8.41 -35.50 39.76
C ARG A 185 8.38 -36.10 38.35
N LEU A 186 7.29 -35.89 37.61
CA LEU A 186 7.19 -36.32 36.22
C LEU A 186 8.25 -35.63 35.34
N TYR A 187 8.44 -34.32 35.51
CA TYR A 187 9.42 -33.53 34.78
C TYR A 187 10.86 -33.98 35.06
N GLU A 188 11.24 -34.16 36.33
CA GLU A 188 12.54 -34.69 36.72
C GLU A 188 12.78 -36.09 36.13
N SER A 189 11.77 -36.96 36.14
CA SER A 189 11.88 -38.30 35.54
C SER A 189 12.00 -38.26 34.02
N ALA A 190 11.32 -37.34 33.34
CA ALA A 190 11.26 -37.28 31.87
C ALA A 190 12.51 -36.61 31.25
N TYR A 191 13.07 -35.63 31.96
CA TYR A 191 14.18 -34.80 31.47
C TYR A 191 15.52 -35.08 32.17
N SER A 192 15.63 -36.17 32.94
CA SER A 192 16.91 -36.62 33.52
C SER A 192 18.00 -36.79 32.45
N GLU A 193 19.13 -36.09 32.61
CA GLU A 193 20.27 -36.11 31.68
C GLU A 193 21.19 -37.34 31.85
N THR A 194 20.95 -38.16 32.87
CA THR A 194 21.88 -39.23 33.29
C THR A 194 21.78 -40.52 32.47
N ALA A 195 20.73 -40.71 31.67
CA ALA A 195 20.47 -41.96 31.00
C ALA A 195 21.00 -41.94 29.56
N LYS A 196 22.11 -42.67 29.32
CA LYS A 196 22.70 -42.90 28.00
C LYS A 196 22.47 -44.34 27.55
N HIS A 197 22.37 -44.57 26.25
CA HIS A 197 22.27 -45.92 25.70
C HIS A 197 23.66 -46.58 25.63
N TYR A 198 23.81 -47.81 26.15
CA TYR A 198 25.06 -48.58 26.13
C TYR A 198 24.94 -49.83 25.26
N GLN A 199 26.04 -50.26 24.62
CA GLN A 199 26.09 -51.49 23.82
C GLN A 199 26.22 -52.73 24.73
N ARG A 200 25.64 -53.85 24.31
CA ARG A 200 25.72 -55.15 25.00
C ARG A 200 27.08 -55.83 24.79
N PHE A 201 27.47 -56.68 25.73
CA PHE A 201 28.60 -57.61 25.58
C PHE A 201 28.22 -58.78 24.68
N ASN A 202 29.19 -59.30 23.92
CA ASN A 202 29.03 -60.50 23.10
C ASN A 202 28.73 -61.72 23.99
N THR A 203 27.79 -62.56 23.57
CA THR A 203 27.36 -63.74 24.34
C THR A 203 28.11 -65.00 23.91
N VAL A 204 28.16 -65.98 24.80
CA VAL A 204 28.72 -67.31 24.49
C VAL A 204 27.69 -68.05 23.63
N ALA A 205 27.97 -68.22 22.34
CA ALA A 205 27.03 -68.85 21.40
C ALA A 205 26.91 -70.37 21.59
N ASP A 206 28.03 -71.04 21.93
CA ASP A 206 28.10 -72.47 22.18
C ASP A 206 29.20 -72.75 23.22
N SER A 207 28.80 -73.18 24.42
CA SER A 207 29.73 -73.51 25.51
C SER A 207 30.36 -74.90 25.37
N THR A 208 29.92 -75.70 24.39
CA THR A 208 30.38 -77.08 24.19
C THR A 208 31.30 -77.23 22.98
N GLY A 209 31.25 -76.29 22.04
CA GLY A 209 31.87 -76.43 20.72
C GLY A 209 33.39 -76.71 20.71
N ILE A 210 34.15 -76.16 21.66
CA ILE A 210 35.60 -76.44 21.78
C ILE A 210 35.87 -77.84 22.36
N ASP A 211 35.04 -78.31 23.28
CA ASP A 211 35.26 -79.59 23.97
C ASP A 211 34.83 -80.78 23.11
N THR A 212 33.97 -80.55 22.10
CA THR A 212 33.40 -81.57 21.21
C THR A 212 33.90 -81.46 19.76
N VAL A 213 35.07 -80.84 19.52
CA VAL A 213 35.64 -80.72 18.17
C VAL A 213 35.77 -82.10 17.50
N GLU A 214 35.28 -82.18 16.27
CA GLU A 214 35.27 -83.43 15.49
C GLU A 214 36.69 -84.00 15.30
N GLY A 215 36.85 -85.29 15.63
CA GLY A 215 38.12 -86.01 15.59
C GLY A 215 38.91 -86.02 16.91
N LYS A 216 38.34 -85.54 18.04
CA LYS A 216 38.97 -85.58 19.39
C LYS A 216 39.46 -86.97 19.80
N ASP A 217 38.81 -88.02 19.31
CA ASP A 217 39.16 -89.41 19.59
C ASP A 217 40.57 -89.80 19.11
N ILE A 218 41.15 -89.07 18.16
CA ILE A 218 42.53 -89.29 17.70
C ILE A 218 43.58 -89.05 18.80
N LEU A 219 43.26 -88.23 19.81
CA LEU A 219 44.19 -87.86 20.88
C LEU A 219 44.46 -88.99 21.88
N VAL A 220 43.46 -89.86 22.10
CA VAL A 220 43.55 -91.01 23.02
C VAL A 220 43.98 -92.30 22.31
N ARG A 221 44.06 -92.29 20.98
CA ARG A 221 44.57 -93.42 20.19
C ARG A 221 46.10 -93.41 20.19
N SER A 222 46.74 -94.49 20.61
CA SER A 222 48.18 -94.67 20.40
C SER A 222 48.47 -94.88 18.91
N ILE A 223 49.12 -93.90 18.26
CA ILE A 223 49.44 -93.97 16.83
C ILE A 223 50.82 -94.62 16.71
N VAL A 224 50.80 -95.94 16.54
CA VAL A 224 52.00 -96.76 16.28
C VAL A 224 51.88 -97.39 14.92
N ASN A 225 53.03 -97.68 14.33
CA ASN A 225 53.13 -98.43 13.11
C ASN A 225 52.72 -99.90 13.34
N SER A 226 51.74 -100.43 12.59
CA SER A 226 51.25 -101.81 12.72
C SER A 226 51.68 -102.74 11.58
N ALA A 227 52.64 -102.33 10.75
CA ALA A 227 53.17 -103.20 9.70
C ALA A 227 53.84 -104.46 10.26
N ASP A 228 53.70 -105.55 9.51
CA ASP A 228 54.28 -106.87 9.80
C ASP A 228 55.64 -107.01 9.11
N THR A 229 56.56 -106.08 9.40
CA THR A 229 57.96 -106.18 8.98
C THR A 229 58.85 -106.32 10.22
N GLU A 230 60.01 -106.93 10.03
CA GLU A 230 61.01 -107.09 11.09
C GLU A 230 61.48 -105.73 11.65
N LEU A 231 61.65 -104.73 10.78
CA LEU A 231 62.01 -103.36 11.17
C LEU A 231 60.90 -102.66 11.97
N ALA A 232 59.62 -102.82 11.58
CA ALA A 232 58.50 -102.28 12.37
C ALA A 232 58.40 -102.93 13.76
N GLY A 233 58.57 -104.26 13.83
CA GLY A 233 58.61 -105.01 15.09
C GLY A 233 59.71 -104.50 16.02
N PHE A 234 60.93 -104.46 15.52
CA PHE A 234 62.08 -103.96 16.28
C PHE A 234 61.88 -102.52 16.77
N LEU A 235 61.48 -101.60 15.89
CA LEU A 235 61.29 -100.19 16.25
C LEU A 235 60.18 -99.99 17.29
N ARG A 236 59.13 -100.83 17.28
CA ARG A 236 58.11 -100.84 18.32
C ARG A 236 58.68 -101.30 19.66
N ASP A 237 59.44 -102.39 19.67
CA ASP A 237 59.96 -103.01 20.90
C ASP A 237 60.90 -102.07 21.67
N ILE A 238 61.70 -101.27 20.96
CA ILE A 238 62.61 -100.30 21.58
C ILE A 238 62.01 -98.88 21.71
N GLY A 239 60.76 -98.68 21.29
CA GLY A 239 60.10 -97.37 21.32
C GLY A 239 60.75 -96.31 20.41
N ALA A 240 61.43 -96.74 19.34
CA ALA A 240 62.19 -95.87 18.44
C ALA A 240 61.50 -95.60 17.09
N THR A 241 60.23 -96.00 16.92
CA THR A 241 59.46 -95.78 15.69
C THR A 241 59.47 -94.32 15.24
N GLU A 242 59.24 -93.38 16.17
CA GLU A 242 59.19 -91.95 15.84
C GLU A 242 60.58 -91.36 15.59
N TRP A 243 61.58 -91.75 16.39
CA TRP A 243 62.97 -91.35 16.15
C TRP A 243 63.44 -91.78 14.76
N MET A 244 63.12 -93.01 14.36
CA MET A 244 63.48 -93.55 13.06
C MET A 244 62.76 -92.82 11.92
N ARG A 245 61.47 -92.48 12.11
CA ARG A 245 60.70 -91.71 11.14
C ARG A 245 61.26 -90.30 10.96
N GLN A 246 61.45 -89.57 12.07
CA GLN A 246 61.99 -88.21 12.03
C GLN A 246 63.42 -88.19 11.47
N GLY A 247 64.24 -89.17 11.83
CA GLY A 247 65.59 -89.32 11.28
C GLY A 247 65.57 -89.60 9.78
N HIS A 248 64.65 -90.45 9.30
CA HIS A 248 64.48 -90.67 7.86
C HIS A 248 63.99 -89.42 7.15
N ASP A 249 62.92 -88.79 7.60
CA ASP A 249 62.37 -87.57 7.00
C ASP A 249 63.42 -86.45 6.91
N ALA A 250 64.25 -86.30 7.95
CA ALA A 250 65.23 -85.23 8.02
C ALA A 250 66.50 -85.48 7.20
N TYR A 251 66.92 -86.73 7.03
CA TYR A 251 68.27 -87.04 6.53
C TYR A 251 68.32 -87.98 5.32
N SER A 252 67.24 -88.69 4.99
CA SER A 252 67.25 -89.74 3.94
C SER A 252 67.66 -89.22 2.56
N HIS A 253 67.22 -88.00 2.20
CA HIS A 253 67.52 -87.39 0.91
C HIS A 253 68.99 -86.98 0.75
N ASP A 254 69.68 -86.62 1.84
CA ASP A 254 71.05 -86.10 1.81
C ASP A 254 72.11 -87.16 2.13
N ALA A 255 71.72 -88.29 2.73
CA ALA A 255 72.65 -89.32 3.21
C ALA A 255 73.23 -90.24 2.12
N ASN A 256 72.76 -90.12 0.86
CA ASN A 256 73.27 -90.81 -0.32
C ASN A 256 73.47 -92.33 -0.15
N GLY A 257 72.49 -93.00 0.47
CA GLY A 257 72.48 -94.45 0.70
C GLY A 257 73.27 -94.92 1.93
N ARG A 258 73.79 -94.02 2.76
CA ARG A 258 74.50 -94.36 4.01
C ARG A 258 73.63 -94.12 5.23
N CYS A 259 73.83 -94.93 6.26
CA CYS A 259 73.16 -94.76 7.55
C CYS A 259 73.68 -93.47 8.24
N PRO A 260 72.81 -92.51 8.59
CA PRO A 260 73.22 -91.29 9.30
C PRO A 260 73.81 -91.52 10.70
N TYR A 261 73.58 -92.69 11.31
CA TYR A 261 74.08 -93.01 12.65
C TYR A 261 75.49 -93.61 12.63
N CYS A 262 75.76 -94.59 11.76
CA CYS A 262 77.04 -95.32 11.74
C CYS A 262 77.86 -95.12 10.46
N GLY A 263 77.32 -94.46 9.44
CA GLY A 263 78.01 -94.17 8.18
C GLY A 263 78.15 -95.35 7.21
N ILE A 264 77.64 -96.53 7.56
CA ILE A 264 77.68 -97.75 6.73
C ILE A 264 76.64 -97.65 5.60
N GLU A 265 76.95 -98.17 4.41
CA GLU A 265 75.98 -98.28 3.30
C GLU A 265 74.78 -99.16 3.68
N LEU A 266 73.59 -98.65 3.42
CA LEU A 266 72.32 -99.33 3.69
C LEU A 266 72.04 -100.37 2.59
N PRO A 267 71.30 -101.45 2.90
CA PRO A 267 70.82 -102.40 1.90
C PRO A 267 70.03 -101.69 0.78
N ALA A 268 70.14 -102.20 -0.45
CA ALA A 268 69.49 -101.60 -1.61
C ALA A 268 67.94 -101.56 -1.50
N ASP A 269 67.35 -102.46 -0.73
CA ASP A 269 65.92 -102.56 -0.44
C ASP A 269 65.51 -101.86 0.88
N PHE A 270 66.44 -101.17 1.55
CA PHE A 270 66.16 -100.54 2.84
C PHE A 270 65.06 -99.48 2.75
N GLU A 271 65.02 -98.68 1.68
CA GLU A 271 63.98 -97.66 1.50
C GLU A 271 62.60 -98.31 1.33
N GLN A 272 62.51 -99.41 0.58
CA GLN A 272 61.27 -100.17 0.45
C GLN A 272 60.87 -100.81 1.79
N THR A 273 61.84 -101.31 2.54
CA THR A 273 61.63 -101.87 3.89
C THR A 273 61.20 -100.79 4.86
N PHE A 274 61.72 -99.57 4.77
CA PHE A 274 61.32 -98.42 5.57
C PHE A 274 59.90 -97.95 5.19
N ILE A 275 59.54 -97.91 3.91
CA ILE A 275 58.18 -97.54 3.49
C ILE A 275 57.17 -98.62 3.88
N ALA A 276 57.45 -99.90 3.60
CA ALA A 276 56.67 -101.03 4.10
C ALA A 276 56.67 -101.10 5.63
N SER A 277 57.70 -100.50 6.23
CA SER A 277 57.80 -99.99 7.58
C SER A 277 56.48 -99.42 8.04
N PHE A 278 56.06 -98.28 7.49
CA PHE A 278 54.95 -97.51 8.01
C PHE A 278 53.67 -97.72 7.20
N ASP A 279 52.68 -98.40 7.79
CA ASP A 279 51.42 -98.70 7.10
C ASP A 279 50.56 -97.45 6.77
N ASN A 280 49.60 -97.62 5.85
CA ASN A 280 48.65 -96.56 5.46
C ASN A 280 47.84 -96.04 6.66
N ARG A 281 47.56 -96.88 7.66
CA ARG A 281 46.77 -96.53 8.84
C ARG A 281 47.53 -95.56 9.75
N TYR A 282 48.84 -95.71 9.88
CA TYR A 282 49.72 -94.80 10.61
C TYR A 282 49.72 -93.41 9.94
N GLN A 283 49.91 -93.36 8.62
CA GLN A 283 49.88 -92.10 7.85
C GLN A 283 48.52 -91.40 7.91
N ASP A 284 47.42 -92.14 7.77
CA ASP A 284 46.06 -91.60 7.88
C ASP A 284 45.79 -91.01 9.28
N ASN A 285 46.24 -91.68 10.34
CA ASN A 285 46.08 -91.18 11.70
C ASN A 285 46.90 -89.90 11.96
N LEU A 286 48.10 -89.77 11.38
CA LEU A 286 48.88 -88.52 11.45
C LEU A 286 48.16 -87.37 10.74
N ARG A 287 47.61 -87.62 9.54
CA ARG A 287 46.80 -86.64 8.82
C ARG A 287 45.58 -86.20 9.64
N LEU A 288 44.83 -87.16 10.20
CA LEU A 288 43.67 -86.87 11.05
C LEU A 288 44.05 -86.04 12.29
N LEU A 289 45.22 -86.32 12.89
CA LEU A 289 45.74 -85.57 14.03
C LEU A 289 46.11 -84.12 13.64
N SER A 290 46.78 -83.91 12.50
CA SER A 290 47.08 -82.57 11.99
C SER A 290 45.82 -81.79 11.65
N GLU A 291 44.85 -82.42 10.98
CA GLU A 291 43.56 -81.80 10.68
C GLU A 291 42.79 -81.44 11.96
N PHE A 292 42.83 -82.30 12.99
CA PHE A 292 42.22 -82.01 14.29
C PHE A 292 42.85 -80.77 14.94
N GLN A 293 44.17 -80.60 14.90
CA GLN A 293 44.83 -79.40 15.44
C GLN A 293 44.33 -78.12 14.76
N VAL A 294 44.16 -78.15 13.43
CA VAL A 294 43.63 -77.01 12.66
C VAL A 294 42.18 -76.72 13.06
N ARG A 295 41.33 -77.75 13.14
CA ARG A 295 39.93 -77.61 13.56
C ARG A 295 39.80 -77.06 14.99
N TYR A 296 40.63 -77.53 15.91
CA TYR A 296 40.64 -77.07 17.30
C TYR A 296 41.05 -75.59 17.39
N LYS A 297 42.16 -75.20 16.74
CA LYS A 297 42.63 -73.80 16.73
C LYS A 297 41.59 -72.85 16.13
N LYS A 298 40.92 -73.28 15.05
CA LYS A 298 39.83 -72.50 14.44
C LYS A 298 38.67 -72.32 15.41
N SER A 299 38.16 -73.42 15.98
CA SER A 299 37.03 -73.39 16.93
C SER A 299 37.36 -72.54 18.17
N ALA A 300 38.60 -72.62 18.66
CA ALA A 300 39.08 -71.81 19.77
C ALA A 300 39.13 -70.30 19.46
N ASN A 301 39.60 -69.93 18.27
CA ASN A 301 39.63 -68.53 17.84
C ASN A 301 38.23 -67.96 17.59
N ASP A 302 37.38 -68.72 16.88
CA ASP A 302 36.00 -68.33 16.57
C ASP A 302 35.19 -68.08 17.84
N LEU A 303 35.49 -68.81 18.93
CA LEU A 303 34.89 -68.58 20.24
C LEU A 303 35.54 -67.42 21.02
N PHE A 304 36.87 -67.38 21.12
CA PHE A 304 37.57 -66.49 22.03
C PHE A 304 37.60 -65.03 21.56
N VAL A 305 37.76 -64.79 20.25
CA VAL A 305 37.92 -63.43 19.69
C VAL A 305 36.69 -62.54 19.94
N PRO A 306 35.45 -62.99 19.70
CA PRO A 306 34.25 -62.21 20.02
C PRO A 306 34.16 -61.89 21.52
N LEU A 307 34.48 -62.85 22.39
CA LEU A 307 34.42 -62.66 23.84
C LEU A 307 35.51 -61.69 24.34
N GLN A 308 36.67 -61.63 23.67
CA GLN A 308 37.70 -60.65 24.02
C GLN A 308 37.30 -59.21 23.62
N THR A 309 36.38 -59.04 22.68
CA THR A 309 36.00 -57.72 22.15
C THR A 309 35.04 -57.00 23.09
N MET A 310 35.46 -55.84 23.60
CA MET A 310 34.66 -55.03 24.52
C MET A 310 33.80 -53.98 23.80
N PRO A 311 32.65 -53.59 24.36
CA PRO A 311 31.90 -52.41 23.93
C PRO A 311 32.76 -51.13 23.96
N SER A 312 32.48 -50.18 23.04
CA SER A 312 33.25 -48.93 22.93
C SER A 312 33.07 -47.97 24.12
N GLU A 313 31.88 -48.00 24.75
CA GLU A 313 31.57 -47.24 25.97
C GLU A 313 30.93 -48.20 26.98
N LEU A 314 31.47 -48.23 28.20
CA LEU A 314 31.06 -49.16 29.25
C LEU A 314 30.01 -48.53 30.16
N TYR A 315 29.02 -49.32 30.56
CA TYR A 315 28.07 -48.89 31.56
C TYR A 315 28.79 -48.72 32.92
N PRO A 316 28.78 -47.53 33.56
CA PRO A 316 29.63 -47.24 34.72
C PRO A 316 29.44 -48.15 35.95
N LYS A 317 28.31 -48.87 36.03
CA LYS A 317 28.03 -49.81 37.13
C LYS A 317 28.59 -51.21 36.91
N ILE A 318 29.21 -51.50 35.77
CA ILE A 318 29.80 -52.82 35.47
C ILE A 318 31.21 -52.88 36.05
N ASP A 319 31.48 -53.91 36.87
CA ASP A 319 32.82 -54.27 37.30
C ASP A 319 33.40 -55.35 36.38
N LEU A 320 34.36 -54.96 35.55
CA LEU A 320 34.98 -55.83 34.54
C LEU A 320 35.91 -56.89 35.12
N LYS A 321 36.33 -56.79 36.38
CA LYS A 321 37.39 -57.64 36.92
C LYS A 321 37.08 -59.13 36.79
N SER A 322 35.87 -59.52 37.20
CA SER A 322 35.41 -60.92 37.12
C SER A 322 35.42 -61.45 35.69
N TYR A 323 35.03 -60.62 34.73
CA TYR A 323 35.01 -60.94 33.30
C TYR A 323 36.41 -61.11 32.73
N THR A 324 37.32 -60.17 33.00
CA THR A 324 38.70 -60.23 32.51
C THR A 324 39.49 -61.38 33.11
N ASP A 325 39.27 -61.67 34.41
CA ASP A 325 39.91 -62.78 35.10
C ASP A 325 39.46 -64.12 34.50
N LYS A 326 38.15 -64.29 34.23
CA LYS A 326 37.62 -65.50 33.60
C LYS A 326 38.05 -65.65 32.14
N LEU A 327 38.13 -64.57 31.37
CA LEU A 327 38.71 -64.62 30.02
C LEU A 327 40.18 -65.07 30.04
N ALA A 328 40.97 -64.62 31.01
CA ALA A 328 42.36 -65.07 31.15
C ALA A 328 42.45 -66.57 31.47
N VAL A 329 41.57 -67.08 32.33
CA VAL A 329 41.46 -68.53 32.63
C VAL A 329 41.09 -69.32 31.38
N LEU A 330 40.10 -68.87 30.60
CA LEU A 330 39.72 -69.51 29.34
C LEU A 330 40.87 -69.53 28.34
N LYS A 331 41.58 -68.41 28.17
CA LYS A 331 42.74 -68.30 27.29
C LYS A 331 43.84 -69.27 27.69
N ALA A 332 44.12 -69.40 28.99
CA ALA A 332 45.12 -70.32 29.51
C ALA A 332 44.73 -71.78 29.27
N ALA A 333 43.46 -72.15 29.47
CA ALA A 333 42.96 -73.49 29.17
C ALA A 333 43.08 -73.84 27.68
N ILE A 334 42.69 -72.91 26.79
CA ILE A 334 42.84 -73.07 25.33
C ILE A 334 44.31 -73.25 24.95
N GLN A 335 45.21 -72.43 25.50
CA GLN A 335 46.65 -72.51 25.21
C GLN A 335 47.23 -73.85 25.68
N SER A 336 46.86 -74.30 26.88
CA SER A 336 47.28 -75.60 27.42
C SER A 336 46.81 -76.75 26.53
N ASN A 337 45.57 -76.69 26.03
CA ASN A 337 45.07 -77.68 25.07
C ASN A 337 45.83 -77.67 23.74
N ILE A 338 46.18 -76.49 23.21
CA ILE A 338 46.99 -76.37 21.99
C ILE A 338 48.38 -76.99 22.20
N GLU A 339 49.01 -76.76 23.35
CA GLU A 339 50.28 -77.39 23.72
C GLU A 339 50.14 -78.90 23.85
N ALA A 340 49.09 -79.40 24.49
CA ALA A 340 48.84 -80.82 24.64
C ALA A 340 48.66 -81.52 23.27
N ILE A 341 47.92 -80.91 22.35
CA ILE A 341 47.80 -81.39 20.96
C ILE A 341 49.15 -81.37 20.25
N LYS A 342 49.96 -80.33 20.47
CA LYS A 342 51.32 -80.26 19.90
C LYS A 342 52.20 -81.38 20.42
N THR A 343 52.20 -81.64 21.73
CA THR A 343 52.93 -82.78 22.32
C THR A 343 52.50 -84.11 21.71
N LYS A 344 51.20 -84.29 21.45
CA LYS A 344 50.67 -85.46 20.74
C LYS A 344 51.14 -85.57 19.30
N ILE A 345 51.31 -84.45 18.59
CA ILE A 345 51.90 -84.43 17.23
C ILE A 345 53.38 -84.78 17.26
N ASP A 346 54.14 -84.21 18.20
CA ASP A 346 55.58 -84.45 18.34
C ASP A 346 55.89 -85.88 18.80
N ASN A 347 54.94 -86.52 19.51
CA ASN A 347 54.99 -87.92 19.93
C ASN A 347 53.64 -88.65 19.68
N PRO A 348 53.38 -89.15 18.45
CA PRO A 348 52.11 -89.76 18.08
C PRO A 348 51.74 -91.03 18.86
N ALA A 349 52.72 -91.72 19.46
CA ALA A 349 52.47 -92.90 20.29
C ALA A 349 51.89 -92.54 21.68
N SER A 350 52.11 -91.32 22.17
CA SER A 350 51.58 -90.85 23.46
C SER A 350 50.05 -90.72 23.45
N THR A 351 49.39 -90.66 24.59
CA THR A 351 47.96 -90.32 24.67
C THR A 351 47.81 -89.00 25.41
N VAL A 352 46.88 -88.16 24.96
CA VAL A 352 46.64 -86.83 25.51
C VAL A 352 45.15 -86.62 25.75
N THR A 353 44.83 -86.00 26.88
CA THR A 353 43.47 -85.53 27.21
C THR A 353 43.50 -84.02 27.30
N LEU A 354 42.47 -83.36 26.76
CA LEU A 354 42.33 -81.91 26.82
C LEU A 354 41.60 -81.49 28.10
N MET A 355 41.93 -80.31 28.60
CA MET A 355 41.18 -79.64 29.65
C MET A 355 39.82 -79.21 29.12
N GLU A 356 38.76 -79.51 29.88
CA GLU A 356 37.40 -79.11 29.53
C GLU A 356 37.21 -77.59 29.71
N THR A 357 36.72 -76.93 28.68
CA THR A 357 36.51 -75.46 28.64
C THR A 357 35.08 -75.06 28.97
N ARG A 358 34.12 -76.00 28.86
CA ARG A 358 32.70 -75.79 29.12
C ARG A 358 32.40 -75.16 30.48
N PRO A 359 32.94 -75.64 31.63
CA PRO A 359 32.63 -75.02 32.92
C PRO A 359 33.08 -73.55 32.99
N ILE A 360 34.22 -73.23 32.36
CA ILE A 360 34.74 -71.86 32.29
C ILE A 360 33.83 -70.98 31.43
N LEU A 361 33.32 -71.53 30.33
CA LEU A 361 32.40 -70.85 29.41
C LEU A 361 31.01 -70.63 30.00
N GLU A 362 30.49 -71.58 30.78
CA GLU A 362 29.22 -71.45 31.49
C GLU A 362 29.32 -70.32 32.54
N GLU A 363 30.37 -70.30 33.37
CA GLU A 363 30.59 -69.20 34.33
C GLU A 363 30.78 -67.83 33.64
N LEU A 364 31.49 -67.79 32.51
CA LEU A 364 31.67 -66.57 31.73
C LEU A 364 30.34 -66.09 31.14
N SER A 365 29.49 -67.01 30.69
CA SER A 365 28.13 -66.70 30.20
C SER A 365 27.27 -66.06 31.29
N ASP A 366 27.31 -66.57 32.52
CA ASP A 366 26.56 -66.00 33.65
C ASP A 366 26.98 -64.56 33.96
N ILE A 367 28.29 -64.26 33.89
CA ILE A 367 28.82 -62.90 34.07
C ILE A 367 28.32 -61.97 32.95
N ILE A 368 28.40 -62.41 31.69
CA ILE A 368 27.94 -61.65 30.52
C ILE A 368 26.43 -61.36 30.63
N ASP A 369 25.64 -62.35 31.02
CA ASP A 369 24.20 -62.20 31.17
C ASP A 369 23.84 -61.24 32.30
N GLY A 370 24.60 -61.26 33.41
CA GLY A 370 24.48 -60.26 34.47
C GLY A 370 24.72 -58.83 33.97
N PHE A 371 25.80 -58.62 33.22
CA PHE A 371 26.13 -57.31 32.62
C PHE A 371 25.06 -56.85 31.63
N ASN A 372 24.65 -57.73 30.71
CA ASN A 372 23.66 -57.41 29.69
C ASN A 372 22.29 -57.10 30.31
N LYS A 373 21.87 -57.78 31.39
CA LYS A 373 20.65 -57.42 32.15
C LYS A 373 20.70 -56.00 32.72
N MET A 374 21.83 -55.58 33.28
CA MET A 374 22.00 -54.22 33.80
C MET A 374 21.94 -53.17 32.68
N ILE A 375 22.56 -53.45 31.53
CA ILE A 375 22.54 -52.59 30.35
C ILE A 375 21.11 -52.48 29.79
N ASP A 376 20.42 -53.61 29.63
CA ASP A 376 19.05 -53.65 29.09
C ASP A 376 18.08 -52.86 30.00
N ALA A 377 18.21 -52.97 31.33
CA ALA A 377 17.42 -52.19 32.28
C ALA A 377 17.64 -50.68 32.13
N ASN A 378 18.88 -50.23 31.94
CA ASN A 378 19.19 -48.83 31.67
C ASN A 378 18.64 -48.38 30.30
N ASN A 379 18.87 -49.17 29.25
CA ASN A 379 18.44 -48.83 27.90
C ASN A 379 16.90 -48.77 27.79
N ALA A 380 16.18 -49.59 28.55
CA ALA A 380 14.72 -49.51 28.67
C ALA A 380 14.26 -48.16 29.27
N VAL A 381 14.96 -47.64 30.29
CA VAL A 381 14.68 -46.31 30.87
C VAL A 381 14.95 -45.21 29.85
N VAL A 382 16.04 -45.30 29.07
CA VAL A 382 16.36 -44.36 27.98
C VAL A 382 15.29 -44.40 26.88
N ALA A 383 14.88 -45.60 26.46
CA ALA A 383 13.87 -45.80 25.41
C ALA A 383 12.48 -45.30 25.82
N ALA A 384 12.14 -45.33 27.12
CA ALA A 384 10.91 -44.75 27.65
C ALA A 384 10.96 -43.21 27.78
N GLY A 385 12.15 -42.60 27.67
CA GLY A 385 12.37 -41.16 27.82
C GLY A 385 11.53 -40.28 26.87
N PRO A 386 11.50 -40.54 25.55
CA PRO A 386 10.67 -39.77 24.61
C PRO A 386 9.18 -39.77 24.96
N THR A 387 8.62 -40.93 25.32
CA THR A 387 7.21 -41.05 25.72
C THR A 387 6.93 -40.24 26.99
N LYS A 388 7.78 -40.38 28.01
CA LYS A 388 7.66 -39.59 29.26
C LYS A 388 7.81 -38.09 29.04
N ARG A 389 8.64 -37.66 28.08
CA ARG A 389 8.76 -36.24 27.70
C ARG A 389 7.49 -35.71 27.05
N THR A 390 6.86 -36.50 26.18
CA THR A 390 5.56 -36.16 25.59
C THR A 390 4.49 -36.09 26.68
N GLU A 391 4.37 -37.10 27.53
CA GLU A 391 3.41 -37.12 28.66
C GLU A 391 3.62 -35.92 29.59
N CYS A 392 4.87 -35.59 29.93
CA CYS A 392 5.19 -34.43 30.75
C CYS A 392 4.82 -33.11 30.06
N ALA A 393 5.16 -32.96 28.77
CA ALA A 393 4.79 -31.77 28.01
C ALA A 393 3.26 -31.62 27.93
N ASP A 394 2.54 -32.68 27.63
CA ASP A 394 1.07 -32.69 27.56
C ASP A 394 0.45 -32.31 28.90
N ALA A 395 0.98 -32.83 30.01
CA ALA A 395 0.55 -32.47 31.36
C ALA A 395 0.80 -30.98 31.68
N VAL A 396 1.97 -30.43 31.35
CA VAL A 396 2.29 -29.00 31.51
C VAL A 396 1.31 -28.13 30.71
N PHE A 397 1.05 -28.47 29.45
CA PHE A 397 0.14 -27.68 28.61
C PHE A 397 -1.33 -27.84 28.99
N SER A 398 -1.74 -29.00 29.52
CA SER A 398 -3.09 -29.21 30.07
C SER A 398 -3.32 -28.39 31.34
N LEU A 399 -2.31 -28.27 32.21
CA LEU A 399 -2.34 -27.38 33.38
C LEU A 399 -2.42 -25.90 32.97
N LEU A 400 -1.63 -25.48 31.98
CA LEU A 400 -1.72 -24.12 31.42
C LEU A 400 -3.11 -23.85 30.81
N ALA A 401 -3.69 -24.82 30.10
CA ALA A 401 -5.04 -24.71 29.56
C ALA A 401 -6.09 -24.58 30.66
N PHE A 402 -5.90 -25.26 31.79
CA PHE A 402 -6.73 -25.11 32.99
C PHE A 402 -6.61 -23.74 33.64
N MET A 403 -5.38 -23.26 33.89
CA MET A 403 -5.12 -21.94 34.49
C MET A 403 -5.66 -20.78 33.63
N LEU A 404 -5.61 -20.92 32.31
CA LEU A 404 -6.00 -19.88 31.35
C LEU A 404 -7.42 -20.04 30.81
N ARG A 405 -8.20 -21.01 31.31
CA ARG A 405 -9.52 -21.37 30.74
C ARG A 405 -10.47 -20.18 30.63
N ASP A 406 -10.50 -19.32 31.65
CA ASP A 406 -11.42 -18.17 31.70
C ASP A 406 -10.99 -17.09 30.69
N VAL A 407 -9.68 -16.87 30.55
CA VAL A 407 -9.08 -15.96 29.56
C VAL A 407 -9.36 -16.45 28.13
N ILE A 408 -9.14 -17.75 27.87
CA ILE A 408 -9.40 -18.38 26.57
C ILE A 408 -10.90 -18.31 26.23
N THR A 409 -11.77 -18.55 27.21
CA THR A 409 -13.24 -18.52 27.00
C THR A 409 -13.72 -17.10 26.71
N ALA A 410 -13.24 -16.11 27.46
CA ALA A 410 -13.55 -14.70 27.21
C ALA A 410 -13.08 -14.24 25.83
N TYR A 411 -11.83 -14.57 25.47
CA TYR A 411 -11.27 -14.26 24.15
C TYR A 411 -12.10 -14.89 23.02
N ARG A 412 -12.41 -16.20 23.10
CA ARG A 412 -13.21 -16.89 22.07
C ARG A 412 -14.57 -16.25 21.86
N LYS A 413 -15.22 -15.82 22.94
CA LYS A 413 -16.51 -15.13 22.86
C LYS A 413 -16.38 -13.78 22.16
N GLU A 414 -15.47 -12.91 22.62
CA GLU A 414 -15.29 -11.60 22.00
C GLU A 414 -14.79 -11.68 20.56
N ASP A 415 -13.94 -12.67 20.24
CA ASP A 415 -13.44 -12.92 18.89
C ASP A 415 -14.57 -13.33 17.94
N ALA A 416 -15.47 -14.19 18.40
CA ALA A 416 -16.66 -14.62 17.68
C ALA A 416 -17.67 -13.48 17.50
N ASP A 417 -17.93 -12.69 18.54
CA ASP A 417 -18.82 -11.53 18.47
C ASP A 417 -18.31 -10.49 17.44
N LYS A 418 -16.99 -10.22 17.43
CA LYS A 418 -16.36 -9.34 16.44
C LYS A 418 -16.37 -9.93 15.03
N GLN A 419 -16.18 -11.25 14.89
CA GLN A 419 -16.25 -11.90 13.58
C GLN A 419 -17.67 -11.81 13.01
N ALA A 420 -18.70 -12.04 13.82
CA ALA A 420 -20.09 -11.90 13.40
C ALA A 420 -20.42 -10.46 12.98
N GLU A 421 -19.89 -9.45 13.67
CA GLU A 421 -20.03 -8.05 13.27
C GLU A 421 -19.36 -7.76 11.91
N LEU A 422 -18.15 -8.29 11.68
CA LEU A 422 -17.45 -8.15 10.40
C LEU A 422 -18.23 -8.80 9.25
N ASP A 423 -18.72 -10.03 9.45
CA ASP A 423 -19.49 -10.77 8.45
C ASP A 423 -20.80 -10.03 8.07
N ALA A 424 -21.46 -9.43 9.07
CA ALA A 424 -22.64 -8.58 8.86
C ALA A 424 -22.32 -7.31 8.04
N LEU A 425 -21.21 -6.64 8.37
CA LEU A 425 -20.75 -5.45 7.63
C LEU A 425 -20.35 -5.77 6.19
N ASP A 426 -19.69 -6.92 5.96
CA ASP A 426 -19.35 -7.39 4.62
C ASP A 426 -20.59 -7.65 3.77
N THR A 427 -21.62 -8.23 4.37
CA THR A 427 -22.93 -8.43 3.72
C THR A 427 -23.60 -7.09 3.38
N GLU A 428 -23.55 -6.13 4.30
CA GLU A 428 -24.11 -4.79 4.11
C GLU A 428 -23.40 -4.03 2.97
N ILE A 429 -22.06 -4.06 2.96
CA ILE A 429 -21.22 -3.46 1.91
C ILE A 429 -21.52 -4.09 0.54
N SER A 430 -21.64 -5.41 0.47
CA SER A 430 -22.01 -6.12 -0.76
C SER A 430 -23.39 -5.68 -1.29
N THR A 431 -24.36 -5.53 -0.38
CA THR A 431 -25.71 -5.06 -0.70
C THR A 431 -25.67 -3.65 -1.28
N TYR A 432 -24.94 -2.71 -0.67
CA TYR A 432 -24.81 -1.36 -1.18
C TYR A 432 -24.10 -1.28 -2.54
N ASN A 433 -23.07 -2.09 -2.77
CA ASN A 433 -22.39 -2.15 -4.06
C ASN A 433 -23.33 -2.66 -5.18
N THR A 434 -24.15 -3.68 -4.88
CA THR A 434 -25.17 -4.18 -5.80
C THR A 434 -26.19 -3.09 -6.13
N ALA A 435 -26.73 -2.41 -5.10
CA ALA A 435 -27.67 -1.30 -5.28
C ALA A 435 -27.07 -0.16 -6.12
N LEU A 436 -25.80 0.20 -5.91
CA LEU A 436 -25.13 1.21 -6.74
C LEU A 436 -24.99 0.79 -8.21
N GLY A 437 -24.79 -0.50 -8.48
CA GLY A 437 -24.78 -1.06 -9.83
C GLY A 437 -26.14 -0.96 -10.52
N GLU A 438 -27.22 -1.26 -9.81
CA GLU A 438 -28.59 -1.14 -10.29
C GLU A 438 -28.97 0.32 -10.56
N ILE A 439 -28.71 1.21 -9.60
CA ILE A 439 -28.91 2.67 -9.73
C ILE A 439 -28.14 3.23 -10.92
N LYS A 440 -26.89 2.80 -11.13
CA LYS A 440 -26.10 3.20 -12.31
C LYS A 440 -26.80 2.81 -13.61
N THR A 441 -27.35 1.60 -13.66
CA THR A 441 -28.05 1.08 -14.84
C THR A 441 -29.35 1.85 -15.09
N GLN A 442 -30.14 2.11 -14.04
CA GLN A 442 -31.36 2.92 -14.13
C GLN A 442 -31.07 4.34 -14.61
N LEU A 443 -30.05 5.01 -14.05
CA LEU A 443 -29.62 6.34 -14.50
C LEU A 443 -29.20 6.34 -15.97
N LYS A 444 -28.48 5.31 -16.43
CA LYS A 444 -28.12 5.15 -17.84
C LYS A 444 -29.36 5.06 -18.74
N THR A 445 -30.35 4.24 -18.36
CA THR A 445 -31.60 4.11 -19.12
C THR A 445 -32.43 5.39 -19.16
N LEU A 446 -32.57 6.08 -18.03
CA LEU A 446 -33.35 7.33 -17.95
C LEU A 446 -32.69 8.44 -18.75
N ARG A 447 -31.37 8.60 -18.64
CA ARG A 447 -30.61 9.64 -19.36
C ARG A 447 -30.51 9.38 -20.86
N GLY A 448 -30.44 8.11 -21.30
CA GLY A 448 -30.50 7.77 -22.71
C GLY A 448 -31.82 8.17 -23.40
N LYS A 449 -32.92 8.33 -22.64
CA LYS A 449 -34.22 8.78 -23.17
C LYS A 449 -34.36 10.30 -23.30
N THR A 450 -33.41 11.08 -22.78
CA THR A 450 -33.48 12.55 -22.76
C THR A 450 -32.43 13.22 -23.65
N VAL A 451 -31.55 12.45 -24.30
CA VAL A 451 -30.45 12.97 -25.11
C VAL A 451 -30.88 13.12 -26.58
N GLU A 452 -30.86 14.35 -27.08
CA GLU A 452 -31.12 14.68 -28.48
C GLU A 452 -30.08 15.69 -28.99
N THR A 453 -29.49 15.41 -30.16
CA THR A 453 -28.50 16.26 -30.82
C THR A 453 -29.14 17.42 -31.60
N ASP A 454 -30.34 17.20 -32.15
CA ASP A 454 -31.06 18.23 -32.91
C ASP A 454 -31.57 19.38 -32.03
N THR A 455 -31.91 19.10 -30.77
CA THR A 455 -32.28 20.15 -29.79
C THR A 455 -31.14 21.15 -29.58
N ALA A 456 -29.89 20.68 -29.50
CA ALA A 456 -28.70 21.54 -29.40
C ALA A 456 -28.57 22.44 -30.62
N LYS A 457 -28.65 21.83 -31.81
CA LYS A 457 -28.50 22.53 -33.08
C LYS A 457 -29.62 23.56 -33.30
N ASP A 458 -30.86 23.24 -32.94
CA ASP A 458 -31.98 24.18 -33.06
C ASP A 458 -31.86 25.35 -32.07
N SER A 459 -31.38 25.09 -30.85
CA SER A 459 -31.06 26.13 -29.86
C SER A 459 -29.93 27.05 -30.32
N ILE A 460 -28.81 26.49 -30.82
CA ILE A 460 -27.71 27.26 -31.40
C ILE A 460 -28.23 28.15 -32.53
N ASN A 461 -29.02 27.58 -33.45
CA ASN A 461 -29.61 28.33 -34.55
C ASN A 461 -30.56 29.45 -34.08
N GLN A 462 -31.27 29.27 -32.97
CA GLN A 462 -32.09 30.32 -32.37
C GLN A 462 -31.23 31.45 -31.81
N MET A 463 -30.18 31.11 -31.03
CA MET A 463 -29.27 32.12 -30.46
C MET A 463 -28.51 32.90 -31.54
N LEU A 464 -28.15 32.27 -32.66
CA LEU A 464 -27.60 32.95 -33.83
C LEU A 464 -28.58 33.96 -34.44
N ARG A 465 -29.87 33.62 -34.52
CA ARG A 465 -30.89 34.56 -35.00
C ARG A 465 -31.07 35.74 -34.05
N ASP A 466 -31.05 35.48 -32.74
CA ASP A 466 -31.24 36.49 -31.70
C ASP A 466 -30.03 37.45 -31.60
N SER A 467 -28.83 36.99 -31.96
CA SER A 467 -27.63 37.84 -32.07
C SER A 467 -27.61 38.71 -33.35
N GLY A 468 -28.56 38.51 -34.27
CA GLY A 468 -28.59 39.17 -35.57
C GLY A 468 -27.78 38.46 -36.67
N MET A 469 -27.13 37.33 -36.36
CA MET A 469 -26.38 36.52 -37.31
C MET A 469 -27.30 35.63 -38.15
N ARG A 470 -27.80 36.18 -39.26
CA ARG A 470 -28.70 35.48 -40.21
C ARG A 470 -28.01 34.89 -41.44
N GLY A 471 -26.70 35.11 -41.57
CA GLY A 471 -25.92 34.72 -42.75
C GLY A 471 -25.54 33.23 -42.83
N PHE A 472 -25.83 32.45 -41.78
CA PHE A 472 -25.51 31.02 -41.70
C PHE A 472 -26.35 30.31 -40.63
N SER A 473 -26.37 28.98 -40.68
CA SER A 473 -27.05 28.09 -39.73
C SER A 473 -26.32 26.74 -39.64
N LEU A 474 -26.44 26.05 -38.51
CA LEU A 474 -26.01 24.66 -38.34
C LEU A 474 -27.03 23.73 -39.00
N GLN A 475 -26.57 22.86 -39.90
CA GLN A 475 -27.37 21.85 -40.58
C GLN A 475 -26.73 20.46 -40.44
N PRO A 476 -27.53 19.37 -40.40
CA PRO A 476 -26.99 18.02 -40.40
C PRO A 476 -26.19 17.75 -41.66
N LYS A 477 -25.05 17.07 -41.51
CA LYS A 477 -24.22 16.65 -42.63
C LYS A 477 -24.78 15.39 -43.27
N ALA A 478 -25.02 15.44 -44.57
CA ALA A 478 -25.49 14.28 -45.32
C ALA A 478 -24.48 13.13 -45.23
N GLY A 479 -24.94 11.93 -44.84
CA GLY A 479 -24.13 10.72 -44.74
C GLY A 479 -23.26 10.60 -43.47
N ALA A 480 -23.43 11.49 -42.49
CA ALA A 480 -22.75 11.39 -41.19
C ALA A 480 -23.74 11.67 -40.03
N ASP A 481 -24.08 10.63 -39.27
CA ASP A 481 -25.00 10.75 -38.14
C ASP A 481 -24.39 11.62 -37.03
N ASN A 482 -25.22 12.48 -36.44
CA ASN A 482 -24.82 13.40 -35.37
C ASN A 482 -23.57 14.23 -35.74
N VAL A 483 -23.44 14.63 -37.00
CA VAL A 483 -22.42 15.57 -37.45
C VAL A 483 -23.14 16.72 -38.14
N TYR A 484 -22.72 17.94 -37.83
CA TYR A 484 -23.29 19.17 -38.34
C TYR A 484 -22.23 19.96 -39.12
N GLU A 485 -22.72 20.79 -40.02
CA GLU A 485 -21.91 21.71 -40.82
C GLU A 485 -22.59 23.07 -40.86
N VAL A 486 -21.78 24.13 -40.98
CA VAL A 486 -22.29 25.50 -41.04
C VAL A 486 -22.59 25.84 -42.50
N ARG A 487 -23.85 26.12 -42.81
CA ARG A 487 -24.32 26.44 -44.17
C ARG A 487 -24.91 27.83 -44.26
N ARG A 488 -24.67 28.50 -45.41
CA ARG A 488 -25.29 29.77 -45.79
C ARG A 488 -26.73 29.54 -46.28
N PRO A 489 -27.58 30.59 -46.35
CA PRO A 489 -28.95 30.49 -46.87
C PRO A 489 -29.06 29.93 -48.29
N ASP A 490 -28.03 30.09 -49.12
CA ASP A 490 -27.94 29.52 -50.47
C ASP A 490 -27.58 28.03 -50.50
N GLY A 491 -27.39 27.40 -49.33
CA GLY A 491 -27.04 26.00 -49.17
C GLY A 491 -25.54 25.71 -49.28
N THR A 492 -24.67 26.69 -49.53
CA THR A 492 -23.21 26.47 -49.58
C THR A 492 -22.60 26.38 -48.17
N ILE A 493 -21.44 25.73 -48.05
CA ILE A 493 -20.69 25.65 -46.79
C ILE A 493 -20.05 27.01 -46.47
N ALA A 494 -20.14 27.46 -45.23
CA ALA A 494 -19.55 28.72 -44.78
C ALA A 494 -18.02 28.58 -44.56
N ASP A 495 -17.24 28.55 -45.64
CA ASP A 495 -15.77 28.37 -45.56
C ASP A 495 -14.98 29.66 -45.18
N ASN A 496 -15.65 30.81 -45.00
CA ASN A 496 -15.03 32.12 -44.70
C ASN A 496 -15.83 32.93 -43.67
N LEU A 497 -15.94 32.43 -42.43
CA LEU A 497 -16.50 33.19 -41.31
C LEU A 497 -15.46 34.17 -40.76
N SER A 498 -15.91 35.31 -40.25
CA SER A 498 -15.05 36.23 -39.49
C SER A 498 -14.60 35.58 -38.18
N GLU A 499 -13.47 36.03 -37.62
CA GLU A 499 -12.98 35.58 -36.31
C GLU A 499 -14.06 35.71 -35.21
N GLY A 500 -14.83 36.81 -35.22
CA GLY A 500 -15.92 37.04 -34.27
C GLY A 500 -17.06 36.02 -34.41
N GLU A 501 -17.48 35.72 -35.63
CA GLU A 501 -18.52 34.71 -35.90
C GLU A 501 -18.05 33.30 -35.52
N LYS A 502 -16.80 32.94 -35.86
CA LYS A 502 -16.19 31.66 -35.47
C LYS A 502 -16.19 31.49 -33.95
N ASN A 503 -15.69 32.50 -33.23
CA ASN A 503 -15.63 32.47 -31.78
C ASN A 503 -17.03 32.39 -31.16
N PHE A 504 -18.02 33.10 -31.74
CA PHE A 504 -19.38 33.08 -31.21
C PHE A 504 -20.03 31.71 -31.37
N ILE A 505 -19.98 31.10 -32.57
CA ILE A 505 -20.51 29.74 -32.79
C ILE A 505 -19.79 28.73 -31.88
N ALA A 506 -18.47 28.84 -31.75
CA ALA A 506 -17.70 27.97 -30.87
C ALA A 506 -18.11 28.10 -29.40
N PHE A 507 -18.44 29.31 -28.95
CA PHE A 507 -18.92 29.53 -27.60
C PHE A 507 -20.33 28.95 -27.39
N LEU A 508 -21.25 29.14 -28.34
CA LEU A 508 -22.59 28.53 -28.27
C LEU A 508 -22.49 27.00 -28.24
N TYR A 509 -21.60 26.43 -29.05
CA TYR A 509 -21.30 25.01 -29.06
C TYR A 509 -20.74 24.53 -27.71
N PHE A 510 -19.78 25.25 -27.14
CA PHE A 510 -19.22 24.97 -25.81
C PHE A 510 -20.29 25.03 -24.71
N TYR A 511 -21.15 26.05 -24.73
CA TYR A 511 -22.27 26.17 -23.80
C TYR A 511 -23.16 24.93 -23.84
N HIS A 512 -23.55 24.48 -25.03
CA HIS A 512 -24.33 23.26 -25.17
C HIS A 512 -23.56 22.01 -24.73
N LEU A 513 -22.24 21.95 -24.93
CA LEU A 513 -21.40 20.86 -24.43
C LEU A 513 -21.37 20.82 -22.90
N VAL A 514 -21.32 21.98 -22.25
CA VAL A 514 -21.43 22.09 -20.79
C VAL A 514 -22.80 21.61 -20.31
N HIS A 515 -23.87 21.89 -21.04
CA HIS A 515 -25.23 21.43 -20.71
C HIS A 515 -25.53 19.99 -21.16
N GLY A 516 -24.67 19.39 -21.99
CA GLY A 516 -24.85 18.06 -22.55
C GLY A 516 -24.21 16.92 -21.77
N SER A 517 -24.39 15.69 -22.25
CA SER A 517 -23.70 14.48 -21.79
C SER A 517 -22.40 14.23 -22.57
N ASP A 518 -21.50 13.44 -21.97
CA ASP A 518 -20.23 13.05 -22.60
C ASP A 518 -20.43 12.02 -23.73
N SER A 519 -21.59 11.39 -23.80
CA SER A 519 -21.89 10.33 -24.76
C SER A 519 -23.39 10.30 -25.12
N ALA A 520 -23.69 9.61 -26.22
CA ALA A 520 -25.07 9.29 -26.63
C ALA A 520 -25.81 8.44 -25.58
N GLU A 521 -25.09 7.78 -24.67
CA GLU A 521 -25.67 6.97 -23.59
C GLU A 521 -26.13 7.82 -22.39
N GLY A 522 -25.94 9.15 -22.44
CA GLY A 522 -26.36 10.05 -21.36
C GLY A 522 -25.45 10.00 -20.13
N GLU A 523 -24.20 9.55 -20.26
CA GLU A 523 -23.25 9.62 -19.15
C GLU A 523 -22.91 11.09 -18.85
N ILE A 524 -23.34 11.57 -17.68
CA ILE A 524 -23.05 12.91 -17.19
C ILE A 524 -22.01 12.76 -16.08
N ARG A 525 -20.76 13.10 -16.39
CA ARG A 525 -19.75 13.37 -15.38
C ARG A 525 -19.96 14.77 -14.81
N GLU A 526 -19.64 14.92 -13.53
CA GLU A 526 -19.58 16.23 -12.87
C GLU A 526 -18.53 17.09 -13.57
N LYS A 527 -18.80 18.38 -13.78
CA LYS A 527 -18.01 19.22 -14.69
C LYS A 527 -17.20 20.26 -13.93
N ILE A 528 -15.98 20.49 -14.39
CA ILE A 528 -15.16 21.65 -14.02
C ILE A 528 -15.04 22.52 -15.27
N VAL A 529 -15.58 23.73 -15.23
CA VAL A 529 -15.71 24.59 -16.41
C VAL A 529 -14.70 25.74 -16.34
N VAL A 530 -13.95 25.93 -17.41
CA VAL A 530 -13.01 27.04 -17.55
C VAL A 530 -13.35 27.82 -18.82
N ILE A 531 -13.46 29.13 -18.69
CA ILE A 531 -13.79 30.04 -19.78
C ILE A 531 -12.67 31.06 -19.90
N ASP A 532 -11.80 30.92 -20.90
CA ASP A 532 -10.64 31.78 -21.15
C ASP A 532 -10.90 32.75 -22.31
N ASP A 533 -11.01 34.04 -21.98
CA ASP A 533 -11.23 35.16 -22.91
C ASP A 533 -12.40 34.94 -23.91
N PRO A 534 -13.65 34.78 -23.43
CA PRO A 534 -14.78 34.33 -24.25
C PRO A 534 -15.31 35.34 -25.28
N VAL A 535 -14.83 36.59 -25.27
CA VAL A 535 -15.39 37.70 -26.04
C VAL A 535 -14.36 38.39 -26.95
N SER A 536 -13.31 37.67 -27.34
CA SER A 536 -12.31 38.19 -28.29
C SER A 536 -12.90 38.39 -29.68
N SER A 537 -12.70 39.59 -30.25
CA SER A 537 -13.12 39.94 -31.62
C SER A 537 -14.63 39.87 -31.88
N MET A 538 -15.47 39.94 -30.83
CA MET A 538 -16.93 39.92 -30.92
C MET A 538 -17.54 41.32 -30.88
N ASP A 539 -18.73 41.47 -31.48
CA ASP A 539 -19.53 42.69 -31.39
C ASP A 539 -20.32 42.78 -30.08
N SER A 540 -20.97 43.93 -29.84
CA SER A 540 -21.71 44.19 -28.59
C SER A 540 -22.91 43.26 -28.40
N GLY A 541 -23.60 42.87 -29.49
CA GLY A 541 -24.71 41.93 -29.47
C GLY A 541 -24.29 40.53 -29.02
N SER A 542 -23.23 39.99 -29.63
CA SER A 542 -22.66 38.68 -29.26
C SER A 542 -22.14 38.69 -27.82
N LEU A 543 -21.48 39.77 -27.40
CA LEU A 543 -20.99 39.90 -26.03
C LEU A 543 -22.11 39.80 -25.00
N PHE A 544 -23.27 40.42 -25.25
CA PHE A 544 -24.42 40.37 -24.34
C PHE A 544 -24.96 38.93 -24.17
N ILE A 545 -25.09 38.19 -25.29
CA ILE A 545 -25.53 36.79 -25.27
C ILE A 545 -24.53 35.92 -24.52
N VAL A 546 -23.23 36.03 -24.85
CA VAL A 546 -22.16 35.31 -24.15
C VAL A 546 -22.19 35.59 -22.65
N SER A 547 -22.32 36.85 -22.24
CA SER A 547 -22.42 37.24 -20.83
C SER A 547 -23.60 36.58 -20.12
N THR A 548 -24.74 36.48 -20.80
CA THR A 548 -25.95 35.84 -20.28
C THR A 548 -25.77 34.34 -20.08
N LEU A 549 -25.20 33.66 -21.07
CA LEU A 549 -24.93 32.22 -21.00
C LEU A 549 -23.88 31.89 -19.92
N VAL A 550 -22.85 32.72 -19.76
CA VAL A 550 -21.88 32.59 -18.66
C VAL A 550 -22.55 32.73 -17.30
N ARG A 551 -23.44 33.71 -17.11
CA ARG A 551 -24.19 33.86 -15.86
C ARG A 551 -25.06 32.65 -15.56
N GLN A 552 -25.71 32.04 -16.56
CA GLN A 552 -26.47 30.81 -16.36
C GLN A 552 -25.57 29.66 -15.85
N MET A 553 -24.39 29.46 -16.46
CA MET A 553 -23.43 28.45 -15.98
C MET A 553 -22.93 28.74 -14.55
N ILE A 554 -22.75 30.03 -14.19
CA ILE A 554 -22.39 30.43 -12.82
C ILE A 554 -23.51 30.07 -11.84
N GLU A 555 -24.78 30.29 -12.19
CA GLU A 555 -25.92 29.94 -11.32
C GLU A 555 -26.05 28.42 -11.11
N ILE A 556 -25.76 27.60 -12.13
CA ILE A 556 -25.70 26.14 -11.98
C ILE A 556 -24.59 25.73 -11.00
N CYS A 557 -23.43 26.39 -11.07
CA CYS A 557 -22.34 26.16 -10.14
C CYS A 557 -22.68 26.60 -8.71
N ARG A 558 -23.32 27.78 -8.57
CA ARG A 558 -23.77 28.35 -7.30
C ARG A 558 -24.67 27.39 -6.53
N ASN A 559 -25.51 26.61 -7.21
CA ASN A 559 -26.41 25.65 -6.57
C ASN A 559 -25.69 24.58 -5.71
N ASN A 560 -24.38 24.39 -5.89
CA ASN A 560 -23.58 23.51 -5.02
C ASN A 560 -23.20 24.18 -3.68
N ALA A 561 -23.17 25.52 -3.63
CA ALA A 561 -22.82 26.29 -2.44
C ALA A 561 -24.04 26.89 -1.73
N ASP A 562 -25.03 27.38 -2.47
CA ASP A 562 -26.26 27.96 -1.92
C ASP A 562 -27.47 27.69 -2.84
N ASN A 563 -28.33 26.77 -2.41
CA ASN A 563 -29.51 26.31 -3.17
C ASN A 563 -30.84 26.96 -2.74
N ARG A 564 -30.83 27.91 -1.79
CA ARG A 564 -32.08 28.46 -1.18
C ARG A 564 -32.95 29.24 -2.17
N ASN A 565 -32.33 29.86 -3.18
CA ASN A 565 -32.99 30.66 -4.21
C ASN A 565 -32.48 30.26 -5.59
N LYS A 566 -32.90 29.08 -6.07
CA LYS A 566 -32.44 28.49 -7.32
C LYS A 566 -33.02 29.24 -8.53
N THR A 567 -32.17 29.80 -9.38
CA THR A 567 -32.54 30.57 -10.59
C THR A 567 -32.22 29.81 -11.89
N ALA A 568 -31.42 28.74 -11.81
CA ALA A 568 -31.11 27.83 -12.90
C ALA A 568 -31.21 26.37 -12.43
N GLU A 569 -31.69 25.47 -13.29
CA GLU A 569 -31.82 24.04 -12.97
C GLU A 569 -30.48 23.29 -13.00
N GLY A 570 -30.36 22.22 -12.21
CA GLY A 570 -29.14 21.41 -12.09
C GLY A 570 -28.05 21.94 -11.14
N ASN A 571 -27.06 21.10 -10.86
CA ASN A 571 -25.86 21.39 -10.03
C ASN A 571 -24.62 20.63 -10.57
N PHE A 572 -24.60 20.34 -11.87
CA PHE A 572 -23.61 19.47 -12.50
C PHE A 572 -22.27 20.17 -12.78
N ILE A 573 -22.22 21.51 -12.79
CA ILE A 573 -20.98 22.28 -12.80
C ILE A 573 -20.52 22.39 -11.34
N LYS A 574 -19.46 21.68 -10.96
CA LYS A 574 -18.98 21.68 -9.58
C LYS A 574 -18.06 22.84 -9.26
N GLN A 575 -17.38 23.36 -10.29
CA GLN A 575 -16.48 24.50 -10.16
C GLN A 575 -16.37 25.23 -11.49
N ILE A 576 -16.32 26.58 -11.44
CA ILE A 576 -16.19 27.42 -12.63
C ILE A 576 -15.09 28.47 -12.49
N PHE A 577 -14.35 28.68 -13.58
CA PHE A 577 -13.28 29.66 -13.70
C PHE A 577 -13.54 30.56 -14.91
N ILE A 578 -13.65 31.86 -14.70
CA ILE A 578 -13.87 32.85 -15.74
C ILE A 578 -12.64 33.75 -15.81
N LEU A 579 -11.85 33.60 -16.87
CA LEU A 579 -10.62 34.33 -17.12
C LEU A 579 -10.85 35.34 -18.23
N THR A 580 -10.55 36.62 -17.98
CA THR A 580 -10.73 37.63 -19.03
C THR A 580 -9.79 38.84 -18.90
N HIS A 581 -9.49 39.47 -20.04
CA HIS A 581 -8.92 40.82 -20.10
C HIS A 581 -9.96 41.92 -20.39
N ASN A 582 -11.19 41.54 -20.77
CA ASN A 582 -12.22 42.50 -21.14
C ASN A 582 -12.94 43.02 -19.89
N ALA A 583 -12.67 44.27 -19.53
CA ALA A 583 -13.22 44.93 -18.35
C ALA A 583 -14.75 45.03 -18.36
N TYR A 584 -15.36 45.24 -19.52
CA TYR A 584 -16.81 45.31 -19.66
C TYR A 584 -17.43 43.94 -19.37
N PHE A 585 -17.01 42.89 -20.09
CA PHE A 585 -17.48 41.52 -19.89
C PHE A 585 -17.28 41.04 -18.45
N HIS A 586 -16.10 41.28 -17.87
CA HIS A 586 -15.80 40.91 -16.48
C HIS A 586 -16.85 41.48 -15.52
N ARG A 587 -17.17 42.76 -15.65
CA ARG A 587 -18.14 43.44 -14.78
C ARG A 587 -19.55 42.90 -15.01
N GLU A 588 -19.95 42.71 -16.26
CA GLU A 588 -21.27 42.18 -16.62
C GLU A 588 -21.55 40.79 -16.00
N VAL A 589 -20.54 39.93 -15.88
CA VAL A 589 -20.71 38.59 -15.31
C VAL A 589 -20.45 38.50 -13.81
N SER A 590 -19.73 39.47 -13.22
CA SER A 590 -19.27 39.38 -11.82
C SER A 590 -19.99 40.29 -10.83
N TYR A 591 -20.67 41.36 -11.28
CA TYR A 591 -21.25 42.40 -10.42
C TYR A 591 -22.12 41.86 -9.28
N SER A 592 -23.07 40.96 -9.58
CA SER A 592 -24.01 40.39 -8.60
C SER A 592 -23.36 39.42 -7.58
N TYR A 593 -22.09 39.06 -7.79
CA TYR A 593 -21.37 38.05 -7.00
C TYR A 593 -20.31 38.65 -6.08
N VAL A 594 -20.07 39.97 -6.14
CA VAL A 594 -19.10 40.65 -5.26
C VAL A 594 -19.46 40.47 -3.79
N THR A 595 -20.74 40.53 -3.43
CA THR A 595 -21.23 40.38 -2.05
C THR A 595 -21.21 38.93 -1.55
N LYS A 596 -20.89 37.95 -2.40
CA LYS A 596 -20.95 36.51 -2.08
C LYS A 596 -19.58 35.97 -1.66
N TYR A 597 -19.06 36.45 -0.53
CA TYR A 597 -17.69 36.16 -0.10
C TYR A 597 -17.40 34.67 0.09
N ASP A 598 -18.35 33.91 0.66
CA ASP A 598 -18.10 32.56 1.14
C ASP A 598 -17.69 31.58 0.03
N TYR A 599 -18.19 31.72 -1.19
CA TYR A 599 -18.01 30.75 -2.27
C TYR A 599 -17.57 31.35 -3.62
N VAL A 600 -17.28 32.66 -3.65
CA VAL A 600 -16.81 33.37 -4.85
C VAL A 600 -15.44 33.99 -4.57
N SER A 601 -14.49 33.82 -5.49
CA SER A 601 -13.15 34.41 -5.41
C SER A 601 -12.85 35.30 -6.60
N PHE A 602 -12.19 36.44 -6.34
CA PHE A 602 -11.68 37.35 -7.37
C PHE A 602 -10.15 37.32 -7.34
N TYR A 603 -9.53 37.26 -8.51
CA TYR A 603 -8.08 37.28 -8.66
C TYR A 603 -7.65 38.30 -9.72
N LEU A 604 -6.54 38.97 -9.45
CA LEU A 604 -5.85 39.84 -10.39
C LEU A 604 -4.52 39.21 -10.79
N ILE A 605 -4.35 38.97 -12.08
CA ILE A 605 -3.14 38.43 -12.68
C ILE A 605 -2.32 39.58 -13.27
N ARG A 606 -1.11 39.76 -12.76
CA ARG A 606 -0.16 40.78 -13.22
C ARG A 606 1.08 40.12 -13.78
N LYS A 607 1.72 40.78 -14.74
CA LYS A 607 3.04 40.38 -15.23
C LYS A 607 4.01 41.51 -14.99
N ILE A 608 5.06 41.25 -14.22
CA ILE A 608 6.13 42.19 -13.92
C ILE A 608 7.39 41.64 -14.59
N GLY A 609 7.85 42.32 -15.63
CA GLY A 609 8.91 41.81 -16.51
C GLY A 609 8.48 40.52 -17.21
N THR A 610 9.21 39.43 -16.97
CA THR A 610 8.91 38.11 -17.55
C THR A 610 8.03 37.23 -16.66
N LYS A 611 7.82 37.62 -15.39
CA LYS A 611 7.15 36.80 -14.38
C LYS A 611 5.71 37.24 -14.12
N SER A 612 4.80 36.29 -14.11
CA SER A 612 3.40 36.48 -13.74
C SER A 612 3.19 36.23 -12.25
N THR A 613 2.35 37.03 -11.62
CA THR A 613 1.91 36.89 -10.23
C THR A 613 0.39 36.92 -10.17
N ILE A 614 -0.18 36.23 -9.19
CA ILE A 614 -1.61 36.19 -8.93
C ILE A 614 -1.86 36.72 -7.52
N ARG A 615 -2.82 37.63 -7.40
CA ARG A 615 -3.27 38.15 -6.11
C ARG A 615 -4.77 37.93 -5.98
N MET A 616 -5.21 37.37 -4.85
CA MET A 616 -6.62 37.38 -4.46
C MET A 616 -7.05 38.80 -4.09
N CYS A 617 -8.18 39.25 -4.64
CA CYS A 617 -8.72 40.58 -4.43
C CYS A 617 -9.81 40.53 -3.37
N ASP A 618 -9.39 40.67 -2.11
CA ASP A 618 -10.28 40.78 -0.96
C ASP A 618 -9.74 41.80 0.06
N ASP A 619 -10.63 42.29 0.92
CA ASP A 619 -10.29 43.26 1.96
C ASP A 619 -11.16 43.08 3.20
N VAL A 620 -10.79 43.75 4.30
CA VAL A 620 -11.59 43.77 5.53
C VAL A 620 -12.86 44.58 5.29
N ASN A 621 -14.00 44.07 5.74
CA ASN A 621 -15.25 44.81 5.66
C ASN A 621 -15.17 46.03 6.60
N PRO A 622 -15.23 47.28 6.09
CA PRO A 622 -15.09 48.48 6.91
C PRO A 622 -16.27 48.66 7.88
N LYS A 623 -17.44 48.05 7.58
CA LYS A 623 -18.61 48.05 8.47
C LYS A 623 -18.53 46.95 9.53
N VAL A 624 -17.84 45.85 9.24
CA VAL A 624 -17.72 44.68 10.14
C VAL A 624 -16.28 44.16 10.09
N PRO A 625 -15.35 44.70 10.90
CA PRO A 625 -13.92 44.39 10.81
C PRO A 625 -13.54 42.92 11.05
N THR A 626 -14.46 42.09 11.57
CA THR A 626 -14.29 40.64 11.74
C THR A 626 -14.55 39.85 10.45
N GLU A 627 -15.09 40.50 9.41
CA GLU A 627 -15.45 39.91 8.13
C GLU A 627 -14.54 40.41 7.00
N ARG A 628 -14.43 39.59 5.96
CA ARG A 628 -13.75 39.94 4.71
C ARG A 628 -14.79 40.12 3.62
N MET A 629 -14.50 40.97 2.64
CA MET A 629 -15.32 41.16 1.44
C MET A 629 -14.49 40.93 0.17
N ASN A 630 -15.15 40.58 -0.94
CA ASN A 630 -14.48 40.54 -2.22
C ASN A 630 -14.31 41.97 -2.76
N ILE A 631 -13.18 42.22 -3.42
CA ILE A 631 -12.96 43.44 -4.21
C ILE A 631 -12.91 43.06 -5.69
N ASN A 632 -13.75 43.72 -6.50
CA ASN A 632 -13.63 43.59 -7.94
C ASN A 632 -12.37 44.33 -8.41
N PRO A 633 -11.41 43.66 -9.09
CA PRO A 633 -10.18 44.29 -9.56
C PRO A 633 -10.42 45.30 -10.71
N VAL A 634 -11.58 45.23 -11.37
CA VAL A 634 -11.96 46.12 -12.46
C VAL A 634 -12.87 47.24 -11.95
N LYS A 635 -12.36 48.46 -11.96
CA LYS A 635 -13.13 49.67 -11.65
C LYS A 635 -13.54 50.36 -12.96
N ASN A 636 -14.76 50.86 -13.04
CA ASN A 636 -15.13 51.74 -14.15
C ASN A 636 -14.41 53.10 -13.97
N SER A 637 -14.17 53.80 -15.08
CA SER A 637 -13.47 55.09 -15.07
C SER A 637 -14.14 56.12 -14.15
N TYR A 638 -15.46 56.06 -14.02
CA TYR A 638 -16.22 56.91 -13.12
C TYR A 638 -15.95 56.62 -11.63
N ALA A 639 -16.02 55.37 -11.19
CA ALA A 639 -15.72 54.99 -9.80
C ALA A 639 -14.26 55.28 -9.44
N ALA A 640 -13.33 55.13 -10.39
CA ALA A 640 -11.93 55.52 -10.20
C ALA A 640 -11.78 57.02 -9.89
N LEU A 641 -12.59 57.90 -10.51
CA LEU A 641 -12.61 59.33 -10.16
C LEU A 641 -13.07 59.55 -8.72
N TRP A 642 -14.04 58.78 -8.23
CA TRP A 642 -14.51 58.92 -6.85
C TRP A 642 -13.50 58.39 -5.82
N ASP A 643 -12.75 57.34 -6.15
CA ASP A 643 -11.65 56.89 -5.30
C ASP A 643 -10.51 57.92 -5.27
N GLU A 644 -10.14 58.47 -6.42
CA GLU A 644 -9.16 59.56 -6.53
C GLU A 644 -9.65 60.79 -5.73
N TYR A 645 -10.93 61.14 -5.87
CA TYR A 645 -11.57 62.19 -5.08
C TYR A 645 -11.43 61.93 -3.58
N LYS A 646 -11.61 60.71 -3.08
CA LYS A 646 -11.47 60.39 -1.64
C LYS A 646 -10.03 60.47 -1.12
N GLU A 647 -9.06 60.12 -1.95
CA GLU A 647 -7.64 60.05 -1.54
C GLU A 647 -6.91 61.40 -1.63
N LEU A 648 -7.32 62.28 -2.55
CA LEU A 648 -6.63 63.56 -2.80
C LEU A 648 -6.74 64.53 -1.61
N LYS A 649 -5.59 65.00 -1.11
CA LYS A 649 -5.52 65.99 -0.02
C LYS A 649 -5.29 67.42 -0.50
N SER A 650 -4.77 67.59 -1.71
CA SER A 650 -4.46 68.90 -2.30
C SER A 650 -5.63 69.44 -3.12
N ALA A 651 -5.97 70.72 -2.96
CA ALA A 651 -7.15 71.34 -3.57
C ALA A 651 -7.10 71.37 -5.11
N VAL A 652 -5.94 71.61 -5.72
CA VAL A 652 -5.81 71.74 -7.19
C VAL A 652 -6.07 70.41 -7.93
N PRO A 653 -5.41 69.27 -7.60
CA PRO A 653 -5.78 67.97 -8.16
C PRO A 653 -7.24 67.59 -7.87
N LEU A 654 -7.73 67.91 -6.66
CA LEU A 654 -9.11 67.62 -6.25
C LEU A 654 -10.13 68.34 -7.15
N MET A 655 -9.90 69.61 -7.46
CA MET A 655 -10.74 70.40 -8.37
C MET A 655 -10.82 69.80 -9.78
N ASN A 656 -9.71 69.26 -10.29
CA ASN A 656 -9.69 68.58 -11.59
C ASN A 656 -10.54 67.31 -11.58
N VAL A 657 -10.49 66.53 -10.49
CA VAL A 657 -11.32 65.33 -10.32
C VAL A 657 -12.79 65.68 -10.15
N ILE A 658 -13.11 66.67 -9.30
CA ILE A 658 -14.47 67.21 -9.12
C ILE A 658 -15.08 67.59 -10.47
N ARG A 659 -14.35 68.36 -11.29
CA ARG A 659 -14.81 68.78 -12.61
C ARG A 659 -15.18 67.56 -13.48
N ARG A 660 -14.29 66.57 -13.55
CA ARG A 660 -14.52 65.34 -14.34
C ARG A 660 -15.71 64.55 -13.83
N ILE A 661 -15.95 64.53 -12.52
CA ILE A 661 -17.13 63.88 -11.92
C ILE A 661 -18.42 64.64 -12.28
N LEU A 662 -18.45 65.97 -12.11
CA LEU A 662 -19.63 66.78 -12.44
C LEU A 662 -19.99 66.67 -13.92
N GLU A 663 -18.98 66.76 -14.79
CA GLU A 663 -19.14 66.63 -16.25
C GLU A 663 -19.67 65.25 -16.63
N TYR A 664 -19.06 64.18 -16.12
CA TYR A 664 -19.48 62.82 -16.44
C TYR A 664 -20.90 62.52 -15.90
N TYR A 665 -21.19 62.88 -14.65
CA TYR A 665 -22.46 62.55 -14.04
C TYR A 665 -23.61 63.43 -14.54
N PHE A 666 -23.51 64.75 -14.40
CA PHE A 666 -24.63 65.63 -14.73
C PHE A 666 -24.83 65.78 -16.23
N LEU A 667 -23.77 65.93 -17.03
CA LEU A 667 -23.92 66.12 -18.47
C LEU A 667 -24.09 64.79 -19.23
N GLN A 668 -23.21 63.80 -18.99
CA GLN A 668 -23.23 62.58 -19.81
C GLN A 668 -24.24 61.53 -19.33
N LEU A 669 -24.34 61.29 -18.01
CA LEU A 669 -25.26 60.28 -17.47
C LEU A 669 -26.69 60.83 -17.29
N CYS A 670 -26.84 61.97 -16.64
CA CYS A 670 -28.16 62.56 -16.36
C CYS A 670 -28.72 63.40 -17.52
N GLY A 671 -27.87 63.81 -18.48
CA GLY A 671 -28.31 64.59 -19.64
C GLY A 671 -28.69 66.04 -19.34
N TYR A 672 -28.20 66.64 -18.26
CA TYR A 672 -28.41 68.07 -17.99
C TYR A 672 -27.66 68.95 -18.99
N GLU A 673 -28.21 70.13 -19.29
CA GLU A 673 -27.45 71.20 -19.95
C GLU A 673 -26.60 71.95 -18.92
N GLY A 674 -25.36 72.32 -19.29
CA GLY A 674 -24.46 73.05 -18.40
C GLY A 674 -25.00 74.43 -17.96
N SER A 675 -25.83 75.06 -18.80
CA SER A 675 -26.60 76.27 -18.50
C SER A 675 -27.56 76.07 -17.32
N LYS A 676 -28.31 74.96 -17.32
CA LYS A 676 -29.27 74.60 -16.28
C LYS A 676 -28.57 74.33 -14.95
N LEU A 677 -27.43 73.64 -14.98
CA LEU A 677 -26.63 73.38 -13.77
C LEU A 677 -26.18 74.69 -13.12
N ARG A 678 -25.68 75.65 -13.89
CA ARG A 678 -25.31 76.97 -13.36
C ARG A 678 -26.49 77.77 -12.86
N GLN A 679 -27.62 77.74 -13.57
CA GLN A 679 -28.81 78.48 -13.16
C GLN A 679 -29.34 77.98 -11.81
N VAL A 680 -29.44 76.66 -11.62
CA VAL A 680 -29.92 76.07 -10.36
C VAL A 680 -28.92 76.35 -9.24
N ILE A 681 -27.63 76.08 -9.45
CA ILE A 681 -26.63 76.20 -8.38
C ILE A 681 -26.33 77.67 -8.05
N LEU A 682 -26.03 78.52 -9.04
CA LEU A 682 -25.52 79.87 -8.80
C LEU A 682 -26.63 80.91 -8.69
N VAL A 683 -27.69 80.83 -9.50
CA VAL A 683 -28.75 81.85 -9.52
C VAL A 683 -29.82 81.52 -8.49
N GLN A 684 -30.45 80.35 -8.60
CA GLN A 684 -31.48 79.91 -7.68
C GLN A 684 -30.88 79.62 -6.29
N GLY A 685 -29.74 78.95 -6.21
CA GLY A 685 -29.06 78.68 -4.94
C GLY A 685 -28.66 79.96 -4.17
N LYS A 686 -28.27 81.05 -4.86
CA LYS A 686 -28.02 82.35 -4.21
C LYS A 686 -29.31 82.99 -3.69
N ALA A 687 -30.41 82.92 -4.44
CA ALA A 687 -31.71 83.39 -3.99
C ALA A 687 -32.26 82.59 -2.79
N GLU A 688 -31.99 81.28 -2.75
CA GLU A 688 -32.35 80.37 -1.65
C GLU A 688 -31.43 80.47 -0.43
N GLY A 689 -30.39 81.31 -0.48
CA GLY A 689 -29.48 81.53 0.64
C GLY A 689 -28.45 80.41 0.87
N ARG A 690 -28.16 79.59 -0.14
CA ARG A 690 -27.16 78.50 -0.06
C ARG A 690 -25.71 78.99 0.07
N PHE A 691 -25.45 80.24 -0.30
CA PHE A 691 -24.15 80.90 -0.16
C PHE A 691 -24.16 81.94 0.96
N LYS A 692 -24.76 81.61 2.11
CA LYS A 692 -24.70 82.48 3.29
C LYS A 692 -23.72 81.93 4.33
N ASP A 693 -23.03 82.82 5.02
CA ASP A 693 -22.18 82.48 6.16
C ASP A 693 -23.02 82.18 7.42
N ALA A 694 -22.37 81.78 8.51
CA ALA A 694 -23.03 81.48 9.78
C ALA A 694 -23.71 82.72 10.43
N ALA A 695 -23.39 83.93 9.97
CA ALA A 695 -23.98 85.19 10.40
C ALA A 695 -25.10 85.68 9.47
N GLY A 696 -25.40 84.95 8.39
CA GLY A 696 -26.45 85.25 7.42
C GLY A 696 -26.07 86.22 6.31
N ASN A 697 -24.79 86.59 6.20
CA ASN A 697 -24.26 87.43 5.11
C ASN A 697 -23.90 86.58 3.89
N ASP A 698 -23.84 87.21 2.71
CA ASP A 698 -23.39 86.53 1.49
C ASP A 698 -21.91 86.14 1.61
N ASP A 699 -21.67 84.83 1.52
CA ASP A 699 -20.35 84.20 1.50
C ASP A 699 -19.83 84.16 0.05
N GLU A 700 -19.18 85.26 -0.33
CA GLU A 700 -18.69 85.45 -1.69
C GLU A 700 -17.57 84.43 -2.03
N GLU A 701 -16.80 83.95 -1.06
CA GLU A 701 -15.77 82.92 -1.28
C GLU A 701 -16.39 81.58 -1.69
N LYS A 702 -17.44 81.12 -0.99
CA LYS A 702 -18.20 79.92 -1.38
C LYS A 702 -18.84 80.07 -2.75
N PHE A 703 -19.40 81.25 -3.05
CA PHE A 703 -20.02 81.53 -4.34
C PHE A 703 -18.99 81.48 -5.48
N GLN A 704 -17.82 82.09 -5.29
CA GLN A 704 -16.74 82.07 -6.28
C GLN A 704 -16.16 80.66 -6.46
N LEU A 705 -16.04 79.86 -5.40
CA LEU A 705 -15.59 78.48 -5.49
C LEU A 705 -16.57 77.59 -6.26
N ALA A 706 -17.89 77.72 -6.01
CA ALA A 706 -18.92 77.02 -6.78
C ALA A 706 -18.92 77.48 -8.26
N SER A 707 -18.77 78.78 -8.50
CA SER A 707 -18.65 79.35 -9.84
C SER A 707 -17.43 78.78 -10.58
N ALA A 708 -16.28 78.65 -9.89
CA ALA A 708 -15.06 78.08 -10.45
C ALA A 708 -15.19 76.59 -10.79
N MET A 709 -15.83 75.78 -9.94
CA MET A 709 -16.13 74.37 -10.24
C MET A 709 -17.01 74.20 -11.48
N LEU A 710 -17.97 75.11 -11.67
CA LEU A 710 -18.92 75.10 -12.79
C LEU A 710 -18.42 75.86 -14.03
N ALA A 711 -17.33 76.63 -13.92
CA ALA A 711 -16.79 77.51 -14.96
C ALA A 711 -16.46 76.78 -16.26
N TYR A 712 -16.19 75.48 -16.17
CA TYR A 712 -15.78 74.66 -17.30
C TYR A 712 -16.88 73.78 -17.92
N ILE A 713 -18.07 73.72 -17.31
CA ILE A 713 -19.15 72.81 -17.71
C ILE A 713 -19.88 73.29 -19.01
N ASN A 714 -19.54 74.48 -19.54
CA ASN A 714 -20.17 75.07 -20.73
C ASN A 714 -19.22 75.30 -21.94
N ALA A 715 -17.94 74.94 -21.87
CA ALA A 715 -17.02 75.12 -23.00
C ALA A 715 -17.06 73.92 -23.96
N SER A 716 -18.16 73.77 -24.69
CA SER A 716 -18.15 72.95 -25.89
C SER A 716 -17.28 73.63 -26.94
N THR A 717 -16.29 72.90 -27.46
CA THR A 717 -15.50 73.15 -28.70
C THR A 717 -14.41 74.24 -28.69
N ILE A 718 -13.15 73.77 -28.90
CA ILE A 718 -11.95 74.45 -29.44
C ILE A 718 -11.03 75.20 -28.45
N GLY A 719 -9.77 74.72 -28.39
CA GLY A 719 -8.58 75.58 -28.26
C GLY A 719 -7.98 75.72 -26.86
N MET A 720 -6.68 75.44 -26.74
CA MET A 720 -5.85 75.95 -25.65
C MET A 720 -5.90 77.50 -25.65
N SER A 721 -6.34 78.10 -24.54
CA SER A 721 -6.09 79.47 -24.06
C SER A 721 -6.94 79.62 -22.80
N ASP A 722 -6.52 80.17 -21.67
CA ASP A 722 -5.27 80.75 -21.21
C ASP A 722 -5.25 80.51 -19.70
N GLY A 723 -4.06 80.42 -19.10
CA GLY A 723 -3.92 80.35 -17.65
C GLY A 723 -4.68 81.51 -16.99
N LYS A 724 -5.68 81.19 -16.18
CA LYS A 724 -5.95 82.03 -15.01
C LYS A 724 -5.02 81.52 -13.93
N ASP A 725 -4.03 82.33 -13.60
CA ASP A 725 -3.14 82.11 -12.47
C ASP A 725 -3.99 81.79 -11.23
N PHE A 726 -3.91 80.54 -10.76
CA PHE A 726 -4.45 80.16 -9.47
C PHE A 726 -3.36 80.45 -8.43
N VAL A 727 -3.65 81.37 -7.52
CA VAL A 727 -2.81 81.57 -6.34
C VAL A 727 -3.06 80.38 -5.40
N GLU A 728 -2.02 79.55 -5.22
CA GLU A 728 -2.05 78.28 -4.48
C GLU A 728 -2.45 78.46 -2.99
N ASP A 729 -2.28 79.66 -2.43
CA ASP A 729 -2.49 80.00 -1.02
C ASP A 729 -3.97 80.22 -0.61
N CYS A 730 -4.95 80.16 -1.52
CA CYS A 730 -6.35 80.51 -1.24
C CYS A 730 -7.39 79.39 -1.42
N LEU A 731 -6.98 78.13 -1.62
CA LEU A 731 -7.93 77.02 -1.85
C LEU A 731 -7.82 75.93 -0.78
N ASN A 732 -8.87 75.78 0.02
CA ASN A 732 -9.01 74.71 0.99
C ASN A 732 -9.67 73.47 0.36
N ALA A 733 -9.03 72.30 0.49
CA ALA A 733 -9.56 71.05 -0.02
C ALA A 733 -10.89 70.65 0.65
N ASP A 734 -11.06 70.93 1.94
CA ASP A 734 -12.30 70.62 2.68
C ASP A 734 -13.47 71.50 2.21
N GLU A 735 -13.22 72.78 1.94
CA GLU A 735 -14.22 73.66 1.35
C GLU A 735 -14.61 73.22 -0.06
N CYS A 736 -13.65 72.74 -0.86
CA CYS A 736 -13.94 72.15 -2.17
C CYS A 736 -14.87 70.94 -2.05
N ARG A 737 -14.71 70.11 -1.01
CA ARG A 737 -15.59 68.95 -0.78
C ARG A 737 -16.99 69.39 -0.36
N ASN A 738 -17.09 70.36 0.55
CA ASN A 738 -18.37 70.91 1.03
C ASN A 738 -19.19 71.52 -0.11
N ILE A 739 -18.55 72.33 -0.97
CA ILE A 739 -19.24 72.93 -2.13
C ILE A 739 -19.63 71.87 -3.14
N PHE A 740 -18.78 70.87 -3.37
CA PHE A 740 -19.11 69.76 -4.26
C PHE A 740 -20.32 68.94 -3.76
N GLU A 741 -20.40 68.66 -2.45
CA GLU A 741 -21.56 68.01 -1.83
C GLU A 741 -22.83 68.88 -1.95
N MET A 742 -22.71 70.19 -1.70
CA MET A 742 -23.81 71.15 -1.87
C MET A 742 -24.34 71.18 -3.31
N ILE A 743 -23.48 71.02 -4.32
CA ILE A 743 -23.91 70.92 -5.73
C ILE A 743 -24.82 69.71 -5.96
N PHE A 744 -24.49 68.55 -5.40
CA PHE A 744 -25.36 67.37 -5.50
C PHE A 744 -26.66 67.55 -4.74
N ASP A 745 -26.63 68.17 -3.56
CA ASP A 745 -27.83 68.48 -2.78
C ASP A 745 -28.78 69.44 -3.51
N ALA A 746 -28.25 70.54 -4.04
CA ALA A 746 -29.03 71.55 -4.76
C ALA A 746 -29.62 71.02 -6.07
N MET A 747 -29.05 69.95 -6.64
CA MET A 747 -29.61 69.25 -7.82
C MET A 747 -30.53 68.09 -7.45
N GLU A 748 -30.88 67.92 -6.17
CA GLU A 748 -31.70 66.80 -5.67
C GLU A 748 -31.06 65.42 -5.96
N GLN A 749 -29.73 65.35 -6.06
CA GLN A 749 -28.96 64.13 -6.32
C GLN A 749 -28.08 63.71 -5.13
N LYS A 750 -28.40 64.15 -3.91
CA LYS A 750 -27.62 63.84 -2.69
C LYS A 750 -27.43 62.33 -2.48
N GLN A 751 -28.46 61.53 -2.77
CA GLN A 751 -28.40 60.08 -2.65
C GLN A 751 -27.25 59.45 -3.45
N HIS A 752 -26.96 59.97 -4.65
CA HIS A 752 -25.85 59.47 -5.47
C HIS A 752 -24.49 59.84 -4.87
N TYR A 753 -24.36 61.07 -4.36
CA TYR A 753 -23.16 61.48 -3.64
C TYR A 753 -22.90 60.57 -2.43
N ASP A 754 -23.92 60.31 -1.60
CA ASP A 754 -23.78 59.48 -0.40
C ASP A 754 -23.43 58.03 -0.75
N MET A 755 -24.04 57.48 -1.79
CA MET A 755 -23.72 56.16 -2.33
C MET A 755 -22.25 56.08 -2.75
N MET A 756 -21.75 57.08 -3.48
CA MET A 756 -20.37 57.09 -3.94
C MET A 756 -19.36 57.34 -2.81
N MET A 757 -19.74 58.10 -1.77
CA MET A 757 -18.91 58.31 -0.58
C MET A 757 -18.88 57.11 0.38
N GLY A 758 -19.87 56.22 0.30
CA GLY A 758 -19.98 55.05 1.18
C GLY A 758 -20.67 55.34 2.52
N ASN A 759 -21.41 56.45 2.60
CA ASN A 759 -22.07 56.94 3.81
C ASN A 759 -23.50 56.39 4.01
N GLN A 760 -23.77 55.15 3.58
CA GLN A 760 -25.06 54.47 3.78
C GLN A 760 -25.08 53.59 5.00
#